data_AF-A0A543K947-F1
#
_entry.id   AF-A0A543K947-F1
#
_cell.length_a   1.000
_cell.length_b   1.000
_cell.length_c   1.000
_cell.angle_alpha   90.00
_cell.angle_beta   90.00
_cell.angle_gamma   90.00
#
_symmetry.space_group_name_H-M   'P 1'
#
loop_
_entity.id
_entity.type
_entity.pdbx_description
1 polymer ?
#
loop_
_entity_poly.entity_id
_entity_poly.type
_entity_poly.pdbx_seq_one_letter_code
_entity_poly.pdbx_strand_id
1 'polypeptide(L)'
;MNIECSHVKDYRLDDRYEQGEGRVFMTGTQALVRIMLDQARRDEASGHHTAGFVSGYRGSPLGGLDMELWRQRTRLEQARVEFLPAVNEDLGATAVLGAQQAALDHDCEVEGVFSMWYGKGPGVDRSGDALKHGNAYGTSALGGVLVVAGDDHGCVSSSMPHQSDVAFMAWFMPTLNPASIAEYLEFGAYGFALSRFSGTWVGFKAISETVEAAQSINLPPERVFVQPDFTAPPGGLHVRRADLPSPEIETRIGAKLAAVEAFVEANPIDRRIYDIAQARFGIVTTGKAHLDLMEALRLLGLDENACRRLGIDIYKVGMVWPLARRSALAFVKGKQEVLVVEEKRGIIESQFKEYFYDWPGDKPQRMVGKHRAAGDPLIPWTGELSPLGLVPILAERLSRFFPDEGLAARAAALTATPAPVLSVPGATRRPYFCSGCPHNTSTRLPEGSQAASGIGCHVMAGWMDRNTMGFAQMGGEGVPWAASSRFSGRGHIFQNLGEGTWYHSGSLAIRQAVAAGANITYKILYNDAVAMTGGQPVDGPISPAAIAQSCRAEGVERIALVSDTPEDFHAADFPPRTSFHGRAELDRVQRELREVAGVSILIYAQTCATEKRRRRKRGQMADPARHVVINPTVCEGCGDCSVESNCLSVEPRQTELGRKRQINQSSCNKDFSCLGGFCPSFVTIEGGQRRKPQPEGLDLAAALAGLPAPQLPALDRPFNLLVAGVGGTGVVTIGALITMAAHLEGKGSSVLDFTGFAQKFGTVLGYVRIASAPDSICQVRIEEGAADAVIGCDAVVCSSPKASAHYRAGTGIVLNQAEMPTGDLVLQRDANLRIDAREALIRRCVGAGQVLAFDANTVAEQLMGDTVFANMIMLGAAWQQGLVPVGEAALQQAVVLNGVAVEKNRMAFDIGRIMAAQPDALDPWMPKPLQQPKDIEALITHRAQFLTGYQNAAYSSRYTARMARFRAALPQADDAVLRAAAEGLFRFMAYKDEYEVARLHTDGRFEAELAAGFEGDFKIRHHLAPPILTFGRDARGRPRKRAFGAWIRPALKLLARMKGVRGTTFDIFAHSADRKLDRKLLDWFESVLCHVETTFDPDNQPPSLALLTAAQEIRGYGPVRHAAADKVIAEVETLMAKAK
;
A
#
# COMPACT_ATOMS: atom_id res chain seq x y z
N MET A 1 -25.20 15.94 -31.83
CA MET A 1 -24.27 17.01 -31.38
C MET A 1 -22.87 16.43 -31.47
N ASN A 2 -22.22 16.62 -32.61
CA ASN A 2 -20.86 16.14 -32.89
C ASN A 2 -19.88 17.11 -32.20
N ILE A 3 -19.44 16.78 -30.99
CA ILE A 3 -18.18 17.35 -30.49
C ILE A 3 -17.08 16.65 -31.27
N GLU A 4 -16.23 17.42 -31.92
CA GLU A 4 -15.21 16.97 -32.87
C GLU A 4 -14.31 15.88 -32.28
N CYS A 5 -14.27 14.71 -32.94
CA CYS A 5 -13.33 13.61 -32.65
C CYS A 5 -11.85 13.98 -32.86
N SER A 6 -11.51 15.21 -33.25
CA SER A 6 -10.12 15.66 -33.47
C SER A 6 -9.34 15.76 -32.16
N HIS A 7 -9.93 16.34 -31.11
CA HIS A 7 -9.24 16.57 -29.83
C HIS A 7 -8.78 15.29 -29.12
N VAL A 8 -9.45 14.16 -29.33
CA VAL A 8 -9.08 12.87 -28.70
C VAL A 8 -7.76 12.33 -29.25
N LYS A 9 -7.37 12.69 -30.48
CA LYS A 9 -6.20 12.09 -31.17
C LYS A 9 -4.89 12.85 -30.98
N ASP A 10 -4.94 14.15 -30.72
CA ASP A 10 -3.74 15.01 -30.79
C ASP A 10 -3.03 15.24 -29.44
N TYR A 11 -3.66 14.90 -28.30
CA TYR A 11 -3.07 15.11 -26.98
C TYR A 11 -1.87 14.19 -26.72
N ARG A 12 -0.76 14.76 -26.28
CA ARG A 12 0.47 14.05 -25.87
C ARG A 12 0.65 14.16 -24.37
N LEU A 13 1.18 13.11 -23.74
CA LEU A 13 1.46 13.14 -22.30
C LEU A 13 2.43 14.27 -21.92
N ASP A 14 3.30 14.68 -22.82
CA ASP A 14 4.29 15.75 -22.65
C ASP A 14 3.70 17.16 -22.66
N ASP A 15 2.46 17.33 -23.16
CA ASP A 15 1.77 18.62 -23.23
C ASP A 15 1.66 19.30 -21.86
N ARG A 16 1.62 18.51 -20.78
CA ARG A 16 1.61 19.00 -19.40
C ARG A 16 2.83 19.88 -19.04
N TYR A 17 3.92 19.81 -19.78
CA TYR A 17 5.13 20.60 -19.57
C TYR A 17 5.40 21.62 -20.69
N GLU A 18 4.93 21.33 -21.91
CA GLU A 18 5.23 22.11 -23.13
C GLU A 18 4.20 23.19 -23.40
N GLN A 19 2.91 22.92 -23.13
CA GLN A 19 1.87 23.88 -23.40
C GLN A 19 1.92 25.05 -22.40
N GLY A 20 1.95 26.26 -22.94
CA GLY A 20 1.83 27.52 -22.18
C GLY A 20 0.39 27.86 -21.80
N GLU A 21 -0.57 27.42 -22.59
CA GLU A 21 -2.01 27.69 -22.42
C GLU A 21 -2.85 26.44 -22.72
N GLY A 22 -4.15 26.51 -22.41
CA GLY A 22 -5.08 25.41 -22.66
C GLY A 22 -5.19 24.43 -21.50
N ARG A 23 -5.60 23.20 -21.80
CA ARG A 23 -6.02 22.21 -20.80
C ARG A 23 -5.09 21.02 -20.78
N VAL A 24 -4.60 20.67 -19.59
CA VAL A 24 -3.65 19.59 -19.39
C VAL A 24 -4.06 18.68 -18.24
N PHE A 25 -3.55 17.45 -18.25
CA PHE A 25 -3.72 16.50 -17.15
C PHE A 25 -2.41 16.27 -16.43
N MET A 26 -2.36 16.57 -15.13
CA MET A 26 -1.14 16.40 -14.33
C MET A 26 -1.43 16.02 -12.88
N THR A 27 -0.42 15.42 -12.24
CA THR A 27 -0.40 15.15 -10.80
C THR A 27 0.17 16.33 -10.03
N GLY A 28 -0.06 16.39 -8.71
CA GLY A 28 0.58 17.40 -7.86
C GLY A 28 2.11 17.32 -7.90
N THR A 29 2.68 16.12 -7.98
CA THR A 29 4.14 15.93 -8.17
C THR A 29 4.63 16.56 -9.47
N GLN A 30 3.91 16.37 -10.58
CA GLN A 30 4.27 16.95 -11.87
C GLN A 30 4.10 18.47 -11.88
N ALA A 31 3.11 19.00 -11.15
CA ALA A 31 2.93 20.44 -10.98
C ALA A 31 4.14 21.08 -10.26
N LEU A 32 4.74 20.42 -9.27
CA LEU A 32 5.95 20.92 -8.60
C LEU A 32 7.16 21.03 -9.55
N VAL A 33 7.35 20.02 -10.42
CA VAL A 33 8.38 20.08 -11.47
C VAL A 33 8.08 21.21 -12.45
N ARG A 34 6.80 21.36 -12.84
CA ARG A 34 6.36 22.43 -13.74
C ARG A 34 6.58 23.82 -13.14
N ILE A 35 6.40 24.03 -11.83
CA ILE A 35 6.68 25.32 -11.19
C ILE A 35 8.12 25.79 -11.49
N MET A 36 9.10 24.87 -11.43
CA MET A 36 10.50 25.20 -11.73
C MET A 36 10.71 25.54 -13.21
N LEU A 37 10.10 24.77 -14.10
CA LEU A 37 10.16 25.01 -15.55
C LEU A 37 9.46 26.33 -15.94
N ASP A 38 8.32 26.62 -15.34
CA ASP A 38 7.58 27.86 -15.55
C ASP A 38 8.38 29.06 -15.03
N GLN A 39 9.09 28.93 -13.89
CA GLN A 39 9.96 30.00 -13.39
C GLN A 39 11.15 30.27 -14.33
N ALA A 40 11.80 29.21 -14.84
CA ALA A 40 12.87 29.34 -15.83
C ALA A 40 12.38 30.10 -17.08
N ARG A 41 11.19 29.74 -17.60
CA ARG A 41 10.58 30.42 -18.75
C ARG A 41 10.30 31.90 -18.47
N ARG A 42 9.84 32.24 -17.26
CA ARG A 42 9.60 33.64 -16.85
C ARG A 42 10.88 34.47 -16.80
N ASP A 43 11.94 33.89 -16.27
CA ASP A 43 13.23 34.56 -16.18
C ASP A 43 13.83 34.80 -17.57
N GLU A 44 13.76 33.79 -18.44
CA GLU A 44 14.18 33.92 -19.85
C GLU A 44 13.37 34.99 -20.58
N ALA A 45 12.04 35.01 -20.43
CA ALA A 45 11.17 36.02 -21.02
C ALA A 45 11.45 37.43 -20.48
N SER A 46 11.92 37.54 -19.24
CA SER A 46 12.32 38.81 -18.59
C SER A 46 13.76 39.22 -18.90
N GLY A 47 14.50 38.41 -19.68
CA GLY A 47 15.91 38.65 -20.01
C GLY A 47 16.89 38.39 -18.87
N HIS A 48 16.47 37.70 -17.81
CA HIS A 48 17.33 37.35 -16.68
C HIS A 48 18.15 36.08 -16.98
N HIS A 49 19.41 36.10 -16.59
CA HIS A 49 20.30 34.95 -16.67
C HIS A 49 20.35 34.22 -15.33
N THR A 50 19.34 33.39 -15.05
CA THR A 50 19.22 32.61 -13.80
C THR A 50 19.36 31.10 -14.04
N ALA A 51 19.55 30.37 -12.95
CA ALA A 51 19.46 28.92 -12.89
C ALA A 51 18.46 28.47 -11.82
N GLY A 52 17.96 27.24 -11.93
CA GLY A 52 17.12 26.60 -10.94
C GLY A 52 17.88 25.56 -10.12
N PHE A 53 17.55 25.39 -8.85
CA PHE A 53 18.13 24.37 -7.98
C PHE A 53 17.07 23.66 -7.12
N VAL A 54 17.04 22.34 -7.16
CA VAL A 54 16.12 21.53 -6.36
C VAL A 54 16.92 20.61 -5.44
N SER A 55 16.59 20.60 -4.15
CA SER A 55 17.17 19.65 -3.20
C SER A 55 16.22 19.33 -2.06
N GLY A 56 16.34 18.15 -1.49
CA GLY A 56 15.43 17.65 -0.47
C GLY A 56 15.54 16.15 -0.32
N TYR A 57 14.64 15.57 0.48
CA TYR A 57 14.61 14.13 0.70
C TYR A 57 13.19 13.58 0.56
N ARG A 58 13.10 12.46 -0.16
CA ARG A 58 11.84 11.77 -0.47
C ARG A 58 11.14 11.22 0.78
N GLY A 59 9.85 11.47 0.87
CA GLY A 59 8.93 10.87 1.84
C GLY A 59 7.49 11.12 1.42
N SER A 60 6.57 10.19 1.67
CA SER A 60 5.14 10.40 1.33
C SER A 60 4.59 11.63 2.08
N PRO A 61 3.80 12.48 1.40
CA PRO A 61 3.26 12.30 0.04
C PRO A 61 4.21 12.69 -1.11
N LEU A 62 5.35 13.33 -0.84
CA LEU A 62 6.34 13.79 -1.84
C LEU A 62 7.31 12.69 -2.34
N GLY A 63 7.03 11.41 -2.05
CA GLY A 63 7.95 10.30 -2.36
C GLY A 63 8.22 10.07 -3.85
N GLY A 64 7.34 10.57 -4.73
CA GLY A 64 7.46 10.45 -6.18
C GLY A 64 8.24 11.58 -6.86
N LEU A 65 8.62 12.65 -6.14
CA LEU A 65 9.18 13.85 -6.75
C LEU A 65 10.55 13.61 -7.41
N ASP A 66 11.48 12.95 -6.71
CA ASP A 66 12.80 12.59 -7.26
C ASP A 66 12.66 11.82 -8.58
N MET A 67 11.71 10.88 -8.64
CA MET A 67 11.49 10.05 -9.82
C MET A 67 11.00 10.87 -11.01
N GLU A 68 10.15 11.86 -10.79
CA GLU A 68 9.70 12.74 -11.86
C GLU A 68 10.81 13.71 -12.28
N LEU A 69 11.59 14.25 -11.34
CA LEU A 69 12.76 15.08 -11.66
C LEU A 69 13.78 14.31 -12.51
N TRP A 70 14.11 13.07 -12.15
CA TRP A 70 14.99 12.21 -12.95
C TRP A 70 14.39 11.88 -14.32
N ARG A 71 13.07 11.65 -14.41
CA ARG A 71 12.40 11.39 -15.68
C ARG A 71 12.48 12.60 -16.61
N GLN A 72 12.37 13.81 -16.06
CA GLN A 72 12.41 15.06 -16.82
C GLN A 72 13.80 15.69 -16.90
N ARG A 73 14.87 14.94 -16.59
CA ARG A 73 16.26 15.43 -16.53
C ARG A 73 16.64 16.27 -17.75
N THR A 74 16.35 15.81 -18.96
CA THR A 74 16.68 16.54 -20.20
C THR A 74 15.99 17.90 -20.27
N ARG A 75 14.72 18.00 -19.85
CA ARG A 75 13.99 19.28 -19.82
C ARG A 75 14.56 20.22 -18.75
N LEU A 76 14.91 19.66 -17.59
CA LEU A 76 15.52 20.43 -16.50
C LEU A 76 16.88 20.99 -16.93
N GLU A 77 17.74 20.19 -17.56
CA GLU A 77 19.03 20.63 -18.10
C GLU A 77 18.86 21.74 -19.14
N GLN A 78 17.90 21.62 -20.06
CA GLN A 78 17.58 22.67 -21.05
C GLN A 78 17.11 23.97 -20.39
N ALA A 79 16.38 23.88 -19.28
CA ALA A 79 15.90 25.02 -18.50
C ALA A 79 16.92 25.52 -17.46
N ARG A 80 18.17 25.00 -17.44
CA ARG A 80 19.20 25.29 -16.43
C ARG A 80 18.73 25.04 -14.98
N VAL A 81 17.92 23.99 -14.78
CA VAL A 81 17.47 23.54 -13.47
C VAL A 81 18.27 22.31 -13.05
N GLU A 82 19.05 22.44 -11.98
CA GLU A 82 19.82 21.35 -11.39
C GLU A 82 19.04 20.68 -10.25
N PHE A 83 19.07 19.35 -10.21
CA PHE A 83 18.50 18.56 -9.12
C PHE A 83 19.61 17.82 -8.37
N LEU A 84 19.79 18.15 -7.09
CA LEU A 84 20.68 17.47 -6.18
C LEU A 84 19.87 16.68 -5.13
N PRO A 85 19.70 15.35 -5.28
CA PRO A 85 19.07 14.54 -4.24
C PRO A 85 19.94 14.59 -2.98
N ALA A 86 19.35 15.02 -1.86
CA ALA A 86 20.07 15.12 -0.60
C ALA A 86 20.12 13.77 0.13
N VAL A 87 21.06 13.62 1.05
CA VAL A 87 21.14 12.43 1.93
C VAL A 87 20.02 12.43 2.98
N ASN A 88 19.63 13.62 3.43
CA ASN A 88 18.50 13.86 4.31
C ASN A 88 17.96 15.28 4.09
N GLU A 89 16.82 15.58 4.69
CA GLU A 89 16.11 16.85 4.53
C GLU A 89 16.94 18.08 4.97
N ASP A 90 17.73 17.91 6.03
CA ASP A 90 18.54 18.96 6.69
C ASP A 90 19.71 19.41 5.80
N LEU A 91 20.42 18.44 5.22
CA LEU A 91 21.48 18.70 4.24
C LEU A 91 20.91 19.27 2.93
N GLY A 92 19.69 18.88 2.55
CA GLY A 92 18.99 19.50 1.41
C GLY A 92 18.69 20.98 1.66
N ALA A 93 18.24 21.35 2.86
CA ALA A 93 18.01 22.75 3.23
C ALA A 93 19.32 23.55 3.22
N THR A 94 20.39 22.95 3.74
CA THR A 94 21.74 23.56 3.73
C THR A 94 22.27 23.75 2.31
N ALA A 95 22.03 22.80 1.40
CA ALA A 95 22.40 22.94 -0.01
C ALA A 95 21.65 24.09 -0.69
N VAL A 96 20.36 24.27 -0.39
CA VAL A 96 19.56 25.41 -0.90
C VAL A 96 20.10 26.74 -0.39
N LEU A 97 20.56 26.82 0.86
CA LEU A 97 21.27 28.01 1.36
C LEU A 97 22.54 28.28 0.56
N GLY A 98 23.33 27.24 0.26
CA GLY A 98 24.51 27.35 -0.62
C GLY A 98 24.17 27.90 -2.00
N ALA A 99 23.06 27.45 -2.61
CA ALA A 99 22.58 27.97 -3.89
C ALA A 99 22.24 29.47 -3.83
N GLN A 100 21.67 29.95 -2.72
CA GLN A 100 21.43 31.39 -2.54
C GLN A 100 22.73 32.18 -2.36
N GLN A 101 23.73 31.60 -1.69
CA GLN A 101 25.03 32.22 -1.46
C GLN A 101 25.91 32.27 -2.72
N ALA A 102 25.66 31.41 -3.71
CA ALA A 102 26.43 31.36 -4.96
C ALA A 102 26.50 32.73 -5.66
N ALA A 103 25.40 33.50 -5.66
CA ALA A 103 25.34 34.84 -6.26
C ALA A 103 26.26 35.89 -5.58
N LEU A 104 26.87 35.56 -4.43
CA LEU A 104 27.83 36.41 -3.74
C LEU A 104 29.29 36.16 -4.18
N ASP A 105 29.52 35.07 -4.90
CA ASP A 105 30.79 34.75 -5.52
C ASP A 105 30.96 35.58 -6.81
N HIS A 106 32.17 36.10 -7.01
CA HIS A 106 32.51 36.84 -8.23
C HIS A 106 32.48 35.93 -9.46
N ASP A 107 32.77 34.64 -9.29
CA ASP A 107 32.86 33.67 -10.38
C ASP A 107 31.51 32.99 -10.67
N CYS A 108 30.42 33.45 -10.06
CA CYS A 108 29.08 32.93 -10.32
C CYS A 108 28.67 33.21 -11.77
N GLU A 109 28.32 32.17 -12.51
CA GLU A 109 27.97 32.26 -13.94
C GLU A 109 26.56 32.82 -14.18
N VAL A 110 25.72 32.90 -13.13
CA VAL A 110 24.32 33.36 -13.20
C VAL A 110 24.02 34.48 -12.20
N GLU A 111 23.01 35.30 -12.49
CA GLU A 111 22.61 36.44 -11.67
C GLU A 111 21.85 36.04 -10.38
N GLY A 112 21.33 34.80 -10.35
CA GLY A 112 20.61 34.25 -9.21
C GLY A 112 20.20 32.81 -9.44
N VAL A 113 20.02 32.06 -8.35
CA VAL A 113 19.62 30.66 -8.38
C VAL A 113 18.27 30.51 -7.69
N PHE A 114 17.18 30.32 -8.42
CA PHE A 114 15.86 30.09 -7.81
C PHE A 114 15.79 28.65 -7.31
N SER A 115 15.29 28.43 -6.10
CA SER A 115 15.40 27.12 -5.46
C SER A 115 14.10 26.55 -4.91
N MET A 116 13.98 25.23 -4.95
CA MET A 116 12.94 24.48 -4.26
C MET A 116 13.57 23.51 -3.26
N TRP A 117 13.21 23.66 -1.99
CA TRP A 117 13.40 22.64 -0.98
C TRP A 117 12.15 21.78 -0.86
N TYR A 118 12.30 20.47 -0.60
CA TYR A 118 11.16 19.61 -0.28
C TYR A 118 11.45 18.58 0.82
N GLY A 119 10.44 18.32 1.64
CA GLY A 119 10.50 17.29 2.69
C GLY A 119 9.12 16.97 3.23
N LYS A 120 8.93 15.75 3.75
CA LYS A 120 7.69 15.41 4.47
C LYS A 120 7.67 16.06 5.85
N GLY A 121 6.51 16.11 6.49
CA GLY A 121 6.31 16.69 7.83
C GLY A 121 7.43 16.43 8.86
N PRO A 122 7.70 15.17 9.27
CA PRO A 122 8.79 14.88 10.21
C PRO A 122 10.20 15.32 9.75
N GLY A 123 10.40 15.44 8.43
CA GLY A 123 11.62 15.98 7.84
C GLY A 123 11.70 17.50 7.98
N VAL A 124 10.57 18.21 7.93
CA VAL A 124 10.44 19.63 8.28
C VAL A 124 10.84 19.84 9.74
N ASP A 125 10.29 19.05 10.67
CA ASP A 125 10.65 19.11 12.09
C ASP A 125 12.15 18.88 12.34
N ARG A 126 12.72 17.88 11.65
CA ARG A 126 14.15 17.55 11.74
C ARG A 126 15.04 18.68 11.23
N SER A 127 14.62 19.37 10.17
CA SER A 127 15.44 20.37 9.45
C SER A 127 15.21 21.79 9.93
N GLY A 128 14.50 21.98 11.05
CA GLY A 128 14.09 23.30 11.51
C GLY A 128 15.25 24.26 11.77
N ASP A 129 16.41 23.74 12.18
CA ASP A 129 17.61 24.56 12.34
C ASP A 129 18.13 25.09 11.00
N ALA A 130 18.37 24.22 10.01
CA ALA A 130 18.83 24.62 8.68
C ALA A 130 17.82 25.53 7.96
N LEU A 131 16.53 25.23 8.04
CA LEU A 131 15.47 26.05 7.43
C LEU A 131 15.36 27.44 8.07
N LYS A 132 15.49 27.54 9.40
CA LYS A 132 15.48 28.83 10.10
C LYS A 132 16.70 29.67 9.73
N HIS A 133 17.89 29.08 9.67
CA HIS A 133 19.09 29.77 9.19
C HIS A 133 18.94 30.23 7.74
N GLY A 134 18.42 29.35 6.87
CA GLY A 134 18.10 29.67 5.48
C GLY A 134 17.23 30.93 5.36
N ASN A 135 16.09 30.96 6.05
CA ASN A 135 15.19 32.12 6.02
C ASN A 135 15.82 33.39 6.62
N ALA A 136 16.51 33.26 7.76
CA ALA A 136 17.14 34.38 8.44
C ALA A 136 18.18 35.09 7.55
N TYR A 137 19.05 34.32 6.88
CA TYR A 137 20.01 34.84 5.91
C TYR A 137 19.31 35.35 4.65
N GLY A 138 18.40 34.55 4.11
CA GLY A 138 17.51 34.94 3.03
C GLY A 138 17.95 34.46 1.66
N THR A 139 17.38 35.09 0.64
CA THR A 139 17.58 34.75 -0.77
C THR A 139 18.46 35.78 -1.47
N SER A 140 19.06 35.40 -2.60
CA SER A 140 19.60 36.39 -3.55
C SER A 140 18.45 37.11 -4.27
N ALA A 141 18.71 38.30 -4.82
CA ALA A 141 17.66 39.15 -5.42
C ALA A 141 16.90 38.47 -6.57
N LEU A 142 17.60 37.67 -7.40
CA LEU A 142 17.01 36.88 -8.49
C LEU A 142 16.96 35.37 -8.19
N GLY A 143 17.29 34.96 -6.97
CA GLY A 143 17.13 33.58 -6.52
C GLY A 143 15.68 33.30 -6.19
N GLY A 144 15.30 33.52 -4.93
CA GLY A 144 13.99 33.15 -4.41
C GLY A 144 13.92 31.66 -4.05
N VAL A 145 13.21 31.31 -2.98
CA VAL A 145 13.16 29.96 -2.41
C VAL A 145 11.73 29.57 -2.04
N LEU A 146 11.30 28.41 -2.55
CA LEU A 146 10.08 27.72 -2.15
C LEU A 146 10.43 26.53 -1.23
N VAL A 147 9.79 26.44 -0.06
CA VAL A 147 9.97 25.38 0.93
C VAL A 147 8.71 24.51 0.95
N VAL A 148 8.73 23.42 0.18
CA VAL A 148 7.57 22.53 0.00
C VAL A 148 7.48 21.51 1.12
N ALA A 149 6.49 21.66 2.00
CA ALA A 149 6.23 20.73 3.09
C ALA A 149 5.11 19.74 2.75
N GLY A 150 5.46 18.45 2.71
CA GLY A 150 4.54 17.34 2.50
C GLY A 150 3.79 16.95 3.77
N ASP A 151 2.56 17.43 3.93
CA ASP A 151 1.74 17.19 5.13
C ASP A 151 0.74 16.03 4.93
N ASP A 152 0.78 15.04 5.84
CA ASP A 152 -0.17 13.93 5.93
C ASP A 152 -1.09 14.13 7.14
N HIS A 153 -2.24 14.76 6.90
CA HIS A 153 -3.21 15.06 7.94
C HIS A 153 -3.89 13.79 8.49
N GLY A 154 -4.21 12.83 7.65
CA GLY A 154 -4.86 11.57 8.01
C GLY A 154 -3.93 10.51 8.60
N CYS A 155 -2.60 10.73 8.56
CA CYS A 155 -1.60 9.75 9.00
C CYS A 155 -1.77 8.40 8.27
N VAL A 156 -2.00 8.46 6.96
CA VAL A 156 -2.24 7.26 6.13
C VAL A 156 -0.94 6.52 5.84
N SER A 157 0.14 7.27 5.63
CA SER A 157 1.47 6.77 5.25
C SER A 157 2.59 7.29 6.15
N SER A 158 2.29 8.24 7.05
CA SER A 158 3.21 8.81 8.03
C SER A 158 3.21 8.09 9.37
N SER A 159 4.21 8.36 10.20
CA SER A 159 4.32 7.85 11.57
C SER A 159 3.40 8.58 12.56
N MET A 160 2.96 9.78 12.21
CA MET A 160 2.02 10.61 12.98
C MET A 160 1.32 11.61 12.05
N PRO A 161 0.13 12.12 12.42
CA PRO A 161 -0.50 13.25 11.75
C PRO A 161 0.41 14.49 11.82
N HIS A 162 0.47 15.28 10.75
CA HIS A 162 1.39 16.43 10.69
C HIS A 162 0.70 17.74 10.29
N GLN A 163 1.31 18.88 10.64
CA GLN A 163 0.93 20.23 10.23
C GLN A 163 2.18 21.14 10.25
N SER A 164 2.69 21.55 9.08
CA SER A 164 3.98 22.26 8.95
C SER A 164 3.90 23.79 9.10
N ASP A 165 2.74 24.39 8.84
CA ASP A 165 2.56 25.86 8.86
C ASP A 165 2.84 26.51 10.23
N VAL A 166 2.65 25.78 11.35
CA VAL A 166 3.06 26.22 12.69
C VAL A 166 4.58 26.33 12.82
N ALA A 167 5.33 25.41 12.21
CA ALA A 167 6.80 25.44 12.23
C ALA A 167 7.33 26.61 11.39
N PHE A 168 6.76 26.83 10.21
CA PHE A 168 7.08 27.97 9.36
C PHE A 168 6.87 29.31 10.06
N MET A 169 5.77 29.47 10.80
CA MET A 169 5.52 30.65 11.62
C MET A 169 6.62 30.87 12.67
N ALA A 170 7.08 29.82 13.35
CA ALA A 170 8.17 29.90 14.33
C ALA A 170 9.52 30.28 13.70
N TRP A 171 9.66 30.15 12.39
CA TRP A 171 10.85 30.53 11.62
C TRP A 171 10.68 31.85 10.86
N PHE A 172 9.57 32.56 11.07
CA PHE A 172 9.20 33.79 10.37
C PHE A 172 9.15 33.63 8.84
N MET A 173 8.65 32.48 8.39
CA MET A 173 8.55 32.14 6.97
C MET A 173 7.13 32.37 6.46
N PRO A 174 6.90 33.28 5.49
CA PRO A 174 5.59 33.45 4.86
C PRO A 174 5.10 32.13 4.27
N THR A 175 3.83 31.79 4.49
CA THR A 175 3.31 30.44 4.22
C THR A 175 2.11 30.48 3.28
N LEU A 176 2.25 29.82 2.14
CA LEU A 176 1.21 29.63 1.13
C LEU A 176 0.51 28.28 1.32
N ASN A 177 -0.82 28.27 1.14
CA ASN A 177 -1.65 27.07 1.31
C ASN A 177 -2.61 26.88 0.11
N PRO A 178 -2.11 26.35 -1.02
CA PRO A 178 -2.93 26.10 -2.20
C PRO A 178 -4.00 25.05 -1.94
N ALA A 179 -5.16 25.18 -2.58
CA ALA A 179 -6.29 24.26 -2.42
C ALA A 179 -6.32 23.13 -3.46
N SER A 180 -5.66 23.31 -4.62
CA SER A 180 -5.71 22.38 -5.75
C SER A 180 -4.41 22.38 -6.56
N ILE A 181 -4.31 21.42 -7.50
CA ILE A 181 -3.18 21.35 -8.45
C ILE A 181 -3.12 22.59 -9.36
N ALA A 182 -4.26 23.19 -9.70
CA ALA A 182 -4.28 24.43 -10.48
C ALA A 182 -3.65 25.59 -9.69
N GLU A 183 -3.92 25.67 -8.38
CA GLU A 183 -3.33 26.70 -7.52
C GLU A 183 -1.86 26.48 -7.24
N TYR A 184 -1.32 25.26 -7.40
CA TYR A 184 0.12 25.03 -7.25
C TYR A 184 0.92 25.92 -8.19
N LEU A 185 0.50 26.03 -9.45
CA LEU A 185 1.23 26.81 -10.46
C LEU A 185 1.19 28.31 -10.15
N GLU A 186 0.03 28.82 -9.77
CA GLU A 186 -0.14 30.23 -9.40
C GLU A 186 0.59 30.58 -8.11
N PHE A 187 0.45 29.74 -7.08
CA PHE A 187 1.05 29.99 -5.77
C PHE A 187 2.57 29.77 -5.82
N GLY A 188 3.06 28.88 -6.69
CA GLY A 188 4.49 28.72 -6.97
C GLY A 188 5.08 30.00 -7.57
N ALA A 189 4.42 30.58 -8.59
CA ALA A 189 4.83 31.85 -9.17
C ALA A 189 4.79 32.98 -8.12
N TYR A 190 3.73 33.03 -7.32
CA TYR A 190 3.59 33.99 -6.22
C TYR A 190 4.72 33.86 -5.20
N GLY A 191 5.05 32.64 -4.79
CA GLY A 191 6.06 32.41 -3.77
C GLY A 191 7.48 32.76 -4.24
N PHE A 192 7.84 32.50 -5.49
CA PHE A 192 9.12 32.98 -6.03
C PHE A 192 9.18 34.50 -6.11
N ALA A 193 8.12 35.15 -6.62
CA ALA A 193 8.07 36.60 -6.70
C ALA A 193 8.13 37.27 -5.32
N LEU A 194 7.37 36.75 -4.35
CA LEU A 194 7.40 37.19 -2.95
C LEU A 194 8.80 37.02 -2.36
N SER A 195 9.39 35.83 -2.53
CA SER A 195 10.71 35.50 -1.98
C SER A 195 11.82 36.39 -2.53
N ARG A 196 11.77 36.70 -3.83
CA ARG A 196 12.71 37.63 -4.49
C ARG A 196 12.53 39.07 -4.02
N PHE A 197 11.32 39.49 -3.68
CA PHE A 197 11.07 40.84 -3.18
C PHE A 197 11.48 41.00 -1.71
N SER A 198 11.07 40.07 -0.85
CA SER A 198 11.22 40.21 0.60
C SER A 198 12.56 39.69 1.14
N GLY A 199 13.28 38.86 0.38
CA GLY A 199 14.45 38.14 0.89
C GLY A 199 14.10 37.00 1.86
N THR A 200 12.82 36.66 2.04
CA THR A 200 12.38 35.51 2.86
C THR A 200 12.34 34.25 2.02
N TRP A 201 12.55 33.10 2.66
CA TRP A 201 12.11 31.83 2.09
C TRP A 201 10.59 31.74 2.24
N VAL A 202 9.91 31.05 1.32
CA VAL A 202 8.44 30.98 1.33
C VAL A 202 7.99 29.53 1.54
N GLY A 203 7.30 29.28 2.65
CA GLY A 203 6.67 28.01 2.97
C GLY A 203 5.54 27.71 2.00
N PHE A 204 5.48 26.47 1.53
CA PHE A 204 4.49 26.01 0.57
C PHE A 204 3.90 24.69 1.07
N LYS A 205 2.64 24.72 1.53
CA LYS A 205 1.98 23.55 2.09
C LYS A 205 1.49 22.64 0.96
N ALA A 206 1.93 21.39 0.99
CA ALA A 206 1.57 20.37 0.00
C ALA A 206 0.98 19.16 0.72
N ILE A 207 -0.35 19.06 0.78
CA ILE A 207 -1.02 17.97 1.49
C ILE A 207 -1.15 16.71 0.63
N SER A 208 -1.38 15.55 1.24
CA SER A 208 -1.57 14.27 0.53
C SER A 208 -2.62 14.38 -0.59
N GLU A 209 -3.75 15.03 -0.35
CA GLU A 209 -4.84 15.13 -1.34
C GLU A 209 -4.52 15.98 -2.58
N THR A 210 -3.55 16.88 -2.50
CA THR A 210 -3.09 17.65 -3.66
C THR A 210 -1.91 16.97 -4.34
N VAL A 211 -1.01 16.36 -3.57
CA VAL A 211 0.22 15.72 -4.11
C VAL A 211 -0.08 14.37 -4.75
N GLU A 212 -0.91 13.54 -4.12
CA GLU A 212 -1.26 12.19 -4.58
C GLU A 212 -2.44 12.18 -5.56
N ALA A 213 -3.05 13.33 -5.83
CA ALA A 213 -4.09 13.47 -6.84
C ALA A 213 -3.53 13.77 -8.24
N ALA A 214 -4.33 13.43 -9.24
CA ALA A 214 -4.20 13.92 -10.62
C ALA A 214 -5.52 14.57 -11.05
N GLN A 215 -5.42 15.70 -11.77
CA GLN A 215 -6.59 16.44 -12.21
C GLN A 215 -6.39 16.98 -13.62
N SER A 216 -7.51 17.14 -14.33
CA SER A 216 -7.57 18.00 -15.51
C SER A 216 -7.60 19.46 -15.05
N ILE A 217 -6.61 20.26 -15.46
CA ILE A 217 -6.52 21.67 -15.11
C ILE A 217 -6.44 22.54 -16.37
N ASN A 218 -7.01 23.73 -16.29
CA ASN A 218 -6.71 24.80 -17.25
C ASN A 218 -5.45 25.52 -16.77
N LEU A 219 -4.53 25.77 -17.69
CA LEU A 219 -3.31 26.48 -17.37
C LEU A 219 -3.62 27.94 -17.06
N PRO A 220 -3.21 28.45 -15.88
CA PRO A 220 -3.49 29.83 -15.54
C PRO A 220 -2.68 30.75 -16.47
N PRO A 221 -3.23 31.92 -16.82
CA PRO A 221 -2.46 32.93 -17.54
C PRO A 221 -1.28 33.39 -16.68
N GLU A 222 -0.26 33.93 -17.34
CA GLU A 222 0.90 34.45 -16.66
C GLU A 222 0.54 35.62 -15.73
N ARG A 223 1.06 35.58 -14.49
CA ARG A 223 0.79 36.60 -13.48
C ARG A 223 1.87 37.66 -13.51
N VAL A 224 1.45 38.91 -13.70
CA VAL A 224 2.32 40.09 -13.57
C VAL A 224 2.22 40.62 -12.15
N PHE A 225 3.38 40.79 -11.49
CA PHE A 225 3.45 41.29 -10.12
C PHE A 225 3.77 42.78 -10.09
N VAL A 226 3.01 43.53 -9.29
CA VAL A 226 3.27 44.94 -8.99
C VAL A 226 4.46 45.02 -8.05
N GLN A 227 5.46 45.84 -8.37
CA GLN A 227 6.57 46.14 -7.48
C GLN A 227 6.15 47.25 -6.51
N PRO A 228 6.00 46.98 -5.20
CA PRO A 228 5.68 48.01 -4.22
C PRO A 228 6.82 49.03 -4.06
N ASP A 229 6.46 50.27 -3.73
CA ASP A 229 7.42 51.26 -3.24
C ASP A 229 7.81 50.90 -1.81
N PHE A 230 9.01 50.33 -1.62
CA PHE A 230 9.53 49.88 -0.34
C PHE A 230 10.99 50.28 -0.18
N THR A 231 11.31 50.94 0.94
CA THR A 231 12.70 51.31 1.27
C THR A 231 13.36 50.19 2.07
N ALA A 232 14.35 49.53 1.48
CA ALA A 232 15.13 48.49 2.17
C ALA A 232 15.93 49.05 3.36
N PRO A 233 16.12 48.27 4.44
CA PRO A 233 16.95 48.67 5.58
C PRO A 233 18.43 48.77 5.17
N PRO A 234 19.28 49.43 5.99
CA PRO A 234 20.73 49.38 5.80
C PRO A 234 21.26 47.94 5.64
N GLY A 235 22.07 47.73 4.61
CA GLY A 235 22.59 46.41 4.22
C GLY A 235 21.60 45.53 3.43
N GLY A 236 20.37 45.98 3.17
CA GLY A 236 19.39 45.27 2.35
C GLY A 236 18.75 44.04 2.99
N LEU A 237 17.83 43.41 2.26
CA LEU A 237 17.05 42.25 2.71
C LEU A 237 17.68 40.89 2.32
N HIS A 238 18.50 40.89 1.27
CA HIS A 238 19.02 39.67 0.64
C HIS A 238 20.21 39.06 1.39
N VAL A 239 20.55 37.83 1.00
CA VAL A 239 21.70 37.08 1.52
C VAL A 239 22.99 37.91 1.41
N ARG A 240 23.86 37.79 2.42
CA ARG A 240 25.13 38.53 2.53
C ARG A 240 26.29 37.56 2.77
N ARG A 241 27.53 38.01 2.50
CA ARG A 241 28.74 37.21 2.70
C ARG A 241 28.99 36.84 4.17
N ALA A 242 28.60 37.71 5.08
CA ALA A 242 28.72 37.47 6.51
C ALA A 242 27.56 38.15 7.25
N ASP A 243 26.86 37.36 8.07
CA ASP A 243 25.97 37.84 9.13
C ASP A 243 26.48 37.27 10.44
N LEU A 244 27.27 38.08 11.16
CA LEU A 244 27.82 37.65 12.44
C LEU A 244 26.68 37.53 13.49
N PRO A 245 26.77 36.56 14.43
CA PRO A 245 25.77 36.40 15.48
C PRO A 245 25.53 37.72 16.24
N SER A 246 24.36 38.33 16.03
CA SER A 246 24.00 39.63 16.62
C SER A 246 22.48 39.90 16.51
N PRO A 247 21.93 40.86 17.28
CA PRO A 247 20.54 41.30 17.14
C PRO A 247 20.15 41.85 15.76
N GLU A 248 21.13 42.13 14.89
CA GLU A 248 20.87 42.58 13.52
C GLU A 248 20.08 41.55 12.71
N ILE A 249 20.32 40.25 12.94
CA ILE A 249 19.58 39.16 12.26
C ILE A 249 18.07 39.29 12.55
N GLU A 250 17.70 39.51 13.81
CA GLU A 250 16.29 39.68 14.23
C GLU A 250 15.70 40.97 13.67
N THR A 251 16.45 42.07 13.73
CA THR A 251 16.02 43.36 13.17
C THR A 251 15.74 43.24 11.67
N ARG A 252 16.59 42.52 10.94
CA ARG A 252 16.40 42.29 9.51
C ARG A 252 15.23 41.37 9.22
N ILE A 253 14.99 40.34 10.03
CA ILE A 253 13.76 39.53 9.92
C ILE A 253 12.51 40.42 10.02
N GLY A 254 12.48 41.36 10.96
CA GLY A 254 11.39 42.35 11.05
C GLY A 254 11.22 43.17 9.77
N ALA A 255 12.31 43.66 9.19
CA ALA A 255 12.28 44.39 7.91
C ALA A 255 11.82 43.52 6.73
N LYS A 256 12.21 42.23 6.70
CA LYS A 256 11.72 41.27 5.70
C LYS A 256 10.22 41.06 5.81
N LEU A 257 9.68 40.94 7.01
CA LEU A 257 8.22 40.82 7.21
C LEU A 257 7.48 42.09 6.78
N ALA A 258 8.04 43.28 7.01
CA ALA A 258 7.48 44.52 6.47
C ALA A 258 7.46 44.53 4.92
N ALA A 259 8.50 43.98 4.28
CA ALA A 259 8.51 43.79 2.84
C ALA A 259 7.46 42.76 2.37
N VAL A 260 7.26 41.67 3.12
CA VAL A 260 6.17 40.72 2.86
C VAL A 260 4.81 41.42 2.92
N GLU A 261 4.54 42.22 3.96
CA GLU A 261 3.32 43.01 4.08
C GLU A 261 3.12 43.94 2.87
N ALA A 262 4.16 44.68 2.46
CA ALA A 262 4.08 45.57 1.31
C ALA A 262 3.79 44.83 -0.01
N PHE A 263 4.44 43.68 -0.22
CA PHE A 263 4.24 42.85 -1.41
C PHE A 263 2.82 42.32 -1.50
N VAL A 264 2.29 41.78 -0.39
CA VAL A 264 1.00 41.09 -0.39
C VAL A 264 -0.17 42.08 -0.46
N GLU A 265 0.03 43.31 0.02
CA GLU A 265 -0.92 44.41 -0.18
C GLU A 265 -0.99 44.86 -1.65
N ALA A 266 0.16 44.95 -2.33
CA ALA A 266 0.20 45.29 -3.76
C ALA A 266 -0.24 44.13 -4.67
N ASN A 267 -0.03 42.89 -4.21
CA ASN A 267 -0.32 41.66 -4.94
C ASN A 267 -1.20 40.75 -4.09
N PRO A 268 -2.52 41.00 -3.99
CA PRO A 268 -3.39 40.17 -3.18
C PRO A 268 -3.47 38.75 -3.76
N ILE A 269 -3.14 37.76 -2.93
CA ILE A 269 -3.36 36.34 -3.21
C ILE A 269 -4.69 35.86 -2.63
N ASP A 270 -5.10 36.45 -1.51
CA ASP A 270 -6.39 36.18 -0.90
C ASP A 270 -7.52 36.66 -1.82
N ARG A 271 -8.62 35.91 -1.87
CA ARG A 271 -9.75 36.16 -2.77
C ARG A 271 -11.05 36.32 -2.00
N ARG A 272 -11.85 37.31 -2.39
CA ARG A 272 -13.27 37.36 -2.05
C ARG A 272 -14.02 36.65 -3.18
N ILE A 273 -14.56 35.48 -2.88
CA ILE A 273 -15.10 34.57 -3.92
C ILE A 273 -16.34 35.17 -4.57
N TYR A 274 -17.24 35.76 -3.78
CA TYR A 274 -18.45 36.40 -4.31
C TYR A 274 -18.38 37.93 -4.23
N ASP A 275 -17.53 38.48 -3.36
CA ASP A 275 -17.27 39.91 -3.15
C ASP A 275 -18.56 40.72 -2.97
N ILE A 276 -19.31 40.35 -1.94
CA ILE A 276 -20.64 40.92 -1.67
C ILE A 276 -20.49 42.08 -0.69
N ALA A 277 -20.65 43.31 -1.17
CA ALA A 277 -20.39 44.54 -0.42
C ALA A 277 -21.17 44.66 0.91
N GLN A 278 -22.42 44.17 0.96
CA GLN A 278 -23.27 44.22 2.16
C GLN A 278 -23.57 42.82 2.72
N ALA A 279 -22.60 41.91 2.65
CA ALA A 279 -22.75 40.58 3.24
C ALA A 279 -22.92 40.65 4.77
N ARG A 280 -23.95 39.97 5.29
CA ARG A 280 -24.23 39.88 6.72
C ARG A 280 -23.44 38.78 7.40
N PHE A 281 -23.12 37.71 6.66
CA PHE A 281 -22.38 36.55 7.13
C PHE A 281 -21.11 36.36 6.29
N GLY A 282 -19.98 36.11 6.94
CA GLY A 282 -18.71 35.81 6.27
C GLY A 282 -18.21 34.42 6.60
N ILE A 283 -17.62 33.76 5.61
CA ILE A 283 -16.87 32.52 5.82
C ILE A 283 -15.42 32.77 5.39
N VAL A 284 -14.48 32.49 6.28
CA VAL A 284 -13.04 32.53 5.99
C VAL A 284 -12.57 31.10 5.78
N THR A 285 -11.76 30.84 4.78
CA THR A 285 -11.27 29.49 4.51
C THR A 285 -9.90 29.48 3.81
N THR A 286 -9.22 28.34 3.76
CA THR A 286 -7.88 28.20 3.16
C THR A 286 -7.62 26.78 2.67
N GLY A 287 -6.72 26.61 1.70
CA GLY A 287 -6.29 25.30 1.20
C GLY A 287 -7.45 24.35 0.88
N LYS A 288 -7.28 23.06 1.14
CA LYS A 288 -8.33 22.05 0.96
C LYS A 288 -9.63 22.36 1.71
N ALA A 289 -9.57 23.01 2.88
CA ALA A 289 -10.78 23.33 3.63
C ALA A 289 -11.73 24.25 2.84
N HIS A 290 -11.21 25.03 1.88
CA HIS A 290 -12.02 25.80 0.94
C HIS A 290 -12.84 24.88 0.04
N LEU A 291 -12.19 23.87 -0.53
CA LEU A 291 -12.81 22.87 -1.40
C LEU A 291 -13.89 22.06 -0.66
N ASP A 292 -13.63 21.68 0.60
CA ASP A 292 -14.64 21.02 1.44
C ASP A 292 -15.82 21.93 1.76
N LEU A 293 -15.56 23.22 2.03
CA LEU A 293 -16.60 24.23 2.25
C LEU A 293 -17.50 24.38 1.02
N MET A 294 -16.91 24.51 -0.17
CA MET A 294 -17.68 24.66 -1.41
C MET A 294 -18.58 23.45 -1.65
N GLU A 295 -18.09 22.23 -1.39
CA GLU A 295 -18.90 21.02 -1.50
C GLU A 295 -20.02 20.98 -0.43
N ALA A 296 -19.74 21.39 0.81
CA ALA A 296 -20.74 21.44 1.87
C ALA A 296 -21.86 22.46 1.58
N LEU A 297 -21.52 23.63 1.01
CA LEU A 297 -22.49 24.61 0.54
C LEU A 297 -23.34 24.05 -0.60
N ARG A 298 -22.72 23.37 -1.58
CA ARG A 298 -23.44 22.69 -2.67
C ARG A 298 -24.42 21.65 -2.14
N LEU A 299 -24.02 20.82 -1.18
CA LEU A 299 -24.88 19.82 -0.53
C LEU A 299 -26.06 20.46 0.20
N LEU A 300 -25.86 21.63 0.83
CA LEU A 300 -26.93 22.41 1.45
C LEU A 300 -27.84 23.13 0.44
N GLY A 301 -27.54 23.08 -0.86
CA GLY A 301 -28.27 23.81 -1.91
C GLY A 301 -27.98 25.31 -1.90
N LEU A 302 -26.80 25.71 -1.43
CA LEU A 302 -26.31 27.09 -1.41
C LEU A 302 -25.28 27.27 -2.52
N ASP A 303 -25.76 27.51 -3.74
CA ASP A 303 -24.91 27.93 -4.85
C ASP A 303 -24.55 29.42 -4.74
N GLU A 304 -23.78 29.94 -5.71
CA GLU A 304 -23.41 31.35 -5.74
C GLU A 304 -24.63 32.27 -5.74
N ASN A 305 -25.67 31.95 -6.50
CA ASN A 305 -26.88 32.76 -6.59
C ASN A 305 -27.61 32.84 -5.24
N ALA A 306 -27.74 31.72 -4.54
CA ALA A 306 -28.29 31.67 -3.20
C ALA A 306 -27.42 32.45 -2.20
N CYS A 307 -26.10 32.29 -2.25
CA CYS A 307 -25.18 33.03 -1.37
C CYS A 307 -25.28 34.55 -1.58
N ARG A 308 -25.35 35.00 -2.84
CA ARG A 308 -25.56 36.42 -3.19
C ARG A 308 -26.90 36.94 -2.68
N ARG A 309 -27.99 36.18 -2.86
CA ARG A 309 -29.34 36.54 -2.36
C ARG A 309 -29.35 36.68 -0.83
N LEU A 310 -28.68 35.78 -0.12
CA LEU A 310 -28.67 35.73 1.34
C LEU A 310 -27.63 36.67 1.97
N GLY A 311 -26.67 37.18 1.18
CA GLY A 311 -25.58 37.99 1.70
C GLY A 311 -24.56 37.17 2.50
N ILE A 312 -24.19 36.00 1.97
CA ILE A 312 -23.12 35.12 2.47
C ILE A 312 -21.90 35.30 1.56
N ASP A 313 -20.80 35.82 2.11
CA ASP A 313 -19.56 36.01 1.35
C ASP A 313 -18.44 35.12 1.87
N ILE A 314 -17.47 34.80 1.01
CA ILE A 314 -16.37 33.87 1.31
C ILE A 314 -15.04 34.57 1.05
N TYR A 315 -14.17 34.58 2.06
CA TYR A 315 -12.79 35.03 1.98
C TYR A 315 -11.86 33.82 1.99
N LYS A 316 -11.29 33.52 0.82
CA LYS A 316 -10.30 32.47 0.65
C LYS A 316 -8.90 33.05 0.87
N VAL A 317 -8.25 32.57 1.91
CA VAL A 317 -6.88 32.92 2.28
C VAL A 317 -5.90 32.05 1.49
N GLY A 318 -5.04 32.70 0.72
CA GLY A 318 -3.94 32.07 -0.01
C GLY A 318 -2.64 32.02 0.80
N MET A 319 -2.35 33.09 1.56
CA MET A 319 -1.21 33.15 2.48
C MET A 319 -1.68 33.09 3.93
N VAL A 320 -1.41 31.96 4.58
CA VAL A 320 -1.89 31.64 5.95
C VAL A 320 -1.17 32.47 7.00
N TRP A 321 0.10 32.77 6.78
CA TRP A 321 0.89 33.61 7.68
C TRP A 321 1.97 34.38 6.89
N PRO A 322 2.20 35.67 7.19
CA PRO A 322 1.33 36.54 7.97
C PRO A 322 0.02 36.82 7.21
N LEU A 323 -1.12 36.80 7.89
CA LEU A 323 -2.42 37.08 7.25
C LEU A 323 -2.45 38.53 6.72
N ALA A 324 -2.92 38.74 5.49
CA ALA A 324 -3.01 40.05 4.85
C ALA A 324 -3.95 41.01 5.60
N ARG A 325 -3.42 41.72 6.60
CA ARG A 325 -4.17 42.49 7.62
C ARG A 325 -5.24 43.39 7.03
N ARG A 326 -4.91 44.24 6.04
CA ARG A 326 -5.86 45.19 5.46
C ARG A 326 -7.02 44.50 4.74
N SER A 327 -6.72 43.52 3.89
CA SER A 327 -7.73 42.75 3.16
C SER A 327 -8.63 41.95 4.10
N ALA A 328 -8.04 41.33 5.13
CA ALA A 328 -8.72 40.58 6.17
C ALA A 328 -9.68 41.47 6.98
N LEU A 329 -9.21 42.61 7.51
CA LEU A 329 -10.05 43.56 8.26
C LEU A 329 -11.13 44.19 7.36
N ALA A 330 -10.82 44.47 6.10
CA ALA A 330 -11.79 44.98 5.14
C ALA A 330 -12.88 43.95 4.81
N PHE A 331 -12.58 42.65 4.83
CA PHE A 331 -13.58 41.60 4.61
C PHE A 331 -14.56 41.50 5.77
N VAL A 332 -14.10 41.59 7.02
CA VAL A 332 -14.98 41.42 8.19
C VAL A 332 -15.87 42.63 8.49
N LYS A 333 -15.58 43.78 7.87
CA LYS A 333 -16.34 45.02 8.05
C LYS A 333 -17.84 44.82 7.75
N GLY A 334 -18.69 45.28 8.67
CA GLY A 334 -20.14 45.20 8.58
C GLY A 334 -20.74 43.80 8.78
N LYS A 335 -19.93 42.77 9.01
CA LYS A 335 -20.41 41.39 9.18
C LYS A 335 -20.90 41.16 10.61
N GLN A 336 -22.05 40.51 10.73
CA GLN A 336 -22.60 40.14 12.03
C GLN A 336 -21.88 38.92 12.60
N GLU A 337 -21.62 37.92 11.77
CA GLU A 337 -20.87 36.73 12.16
C GLU A 337 -19.86 36.31 11.08
N VAL A 338 -18.69 35.86 11.52
CA VAL A 338 -17.65 35.27 10.68
C VAL A 338 -17.32 33.86 11.17
N LEU A 339 -17.40 32.88 10.28
CA LEU A 339 -16.98 31.50 10.52
C LEU A 339 -15.63 31.24 9.85
N VAL A 340 -14.62 30.82 10.61
CA VAL A 340 -13.30 30.44 10.09
C VAL A 340 -13.23 28.93 9.92
N VAL A 341 -13.11 28.47 8.68
CA VAL A 341 -13.00 27.07 8.27
C VAL A 341 -11.58 26.77 7.83
N GLU A 342 -10.77 26.32 8.77
CA GLU A 342 -9.38 25.89 8.56
C GLU A 342 -9.15 24.49 9.15
N GLU A 343 -8.18 23.75 8.62
CA GLU A 343 -7.87 22.37 9.03
C GLU A 343 -6.69 22.33 10.02
N LYS A 344 -6.67 21.31 10.89
CA LYS A 344 -5.72 21.19 12.02
C LYS A 344 -5.80 22.37 12.99
N ARG A 345 -4.68 22.92 13.48
CA ARG A 345 -4.67 24.00 14.48
C ARG A 345 -5.12 25.33 13.84
N GLY A 346 -5.85 26.15 14.61
CA GLY A 346 -6.35 27.44 14.15
C GLY A 346 -5.28 28.53 14.12
N ILE A 347 -4.76 28.86 12.94
CA ILE A 347 -3.75 29.90 12.71
C ILE A 347 -4.42 31.18 12.20
N ILE A 348 -5.37 31.05 11.29
CA ILE A 348 -6.09 32.19 10.70
C ILE A 348 -7.04 32.80 11.72
N GLU A 349 -7.81 31.97 12.43
CA GLU A 349 -8.72 32.43 13.50
C GLU A 349 -7.95 33.20 14.58
N SER A 350 -6.75 32.74 14.94
CA SER A 350 -5.91 33.38 15.95
C SER A 350 -5.43 34.77 15.51
N GLN A 351 -4.95 34.91 14.27
CA GLN A 351 -4.50 36.20 13.73
C GLN A 351 -5.64 37.21 13.60
N PHE A 352 -6.83 36.78 13.16
CA PHE A 352 -8.00 37.67 13.14
C PHE A 352 -8.31 38.22 14.53
N LYS A 353 -8.32 37.35 15.55
CA LYS A 353 -8.59 37.76 16.92
C LYS A 353 -7.55 38.74 17.44
N GLU A 354 -6.27 38.50 17.17
CA GLU A 354 -5.17 39.43 17.47
C GLU A 354 -5.41 40.79 16.80
N TYR A 355 -5.70 40.80 15.49
CA TYR A 355 -5.96 42.04 14.74
C TYR A 355 -7.13 42.85 15.31
N PHE A 356 -8.15 42.21 15.88
CA PHE A 356 -9.29 42.92 16.50
C PHE A 356 -8.95 43.64 17.80
N TYR A 357 -7.87 43.27 18.48
CA TYR A 357 -7.41 43.97 19.69
C TYR A 357 -6.40 45.06 19.35
N ASP A 358 -5.48 44.77 18.42
CA ASP A 358 -4.31 45.61 18.20
C ASP A 358 -4.54 46.70 17.15
N TRP A 359 -5.46 46.50 16.20
CA TRP A 359 -5.65 47.41 15.07
C TRP A 359 -7.03 48.10 15.07
N PRO A 360 -7.09 49.40 14.72
CA PRO A 360 -8.34 50.10 14.55
C PRO A 360 -9.09 49.54 13.33
N GLY A 361 -10.33 49.12 13.54
CA GLY A 361 -11.14 48.49 12.51
C GLY A 361 -12.51 48.08 13.02
N ASP A 362 -13.32 47.57 12.11
CA ASP A 362 -14.60 46.97 12.45
C ASP A 362 -14.37 45.49 12.79
N LYS A 363 -14.99 45.02 13.87
CA LYS A 363 -14.92 43.61 14.28
C LYS A 363 -16.32 43.01 14.17
N PRO A 364 -16.46 41.76 13.73
CA PRO A 364 -17.76 41.14 13.69
C PRO A 364 -18.33 41.00 15.10
N GLN A 365 -19.66 40.99 15.23
CA GLN A 365 -20.31 40.77 16.53
C GLN A 365 -19.94 39.39 17.11
N ARG A 366 -19.66 38.43 16.22
CA ARG A 366 -19.18 37.10 16.59
C ARG A 366 -18.18 36.57 15.57
N MET A 367 -17.10 35.96 16.06
CA MET A 367 -16.22 35.12 15.25
C MET A 367 -16.13 33.73 15.88
N VAL A 368 -16.32 32.70 15.07
CA VAL A 368 -16.24 31.28 15.47
C VAL A 368 -15.39 30.50 14.48
N GLY A 369 -14.87 29.35 14.90
CA GLY A 369 -14.05 28.48 14.06
C GLY A 369 -13.79 27.18 14.77
N LYS A 370 -12.64 27.08 15.45
CA LYS A 370 -12.30 25.93 16.32
C LYS A 370 -13.21 25.83 17.54
N HIS A 371 -13.68 26.97 18.04
CA HIS A 371 -14.60 27.03 19.17
C HIS A 371 -15.81 27.90 18.84
N ARG A 372 -16.94 27.61 19.48
CA ARG A 372 -18.08 28.54 19.55
C ARG A 372 -17.71 29.71 20.47
N ALA A 373 -18.55 30.75 20.48
CA ALA A 373 -18.32 31.94 21.31
C ALA A 373 -18.29 31.65 22.83
N ALA A 374 -18.91 30.54 23.28
CA ALA A 374 -18.88 30.10 24.67
C ALA A 374 -17.66 29.22 25.02
N GLY A 375 -16.75 28.99 24.07
CA GLY A 375 -15.51 28.24 24.26
C GLY A 375 -15.61 26.73 24.00
N ASP A 376 -16.81 26.22 23.73
CA ASP A 376 -17.01 24.82 23.38
C ASP A 376 -16.52 24.49 21.95
N PRO A 377 -15.99 23.28 21.69
CA PRO A 377 -15.47 22.90 20.37
C PRO A 377 -16.51 22.99 19.24
N LEU A 378 -16.09 23.49 18.08
CA LEU A 378 -16.92 23.60 16.87
C LEU A 378 -16.29 22.84 15.69
N ILE A 379 -15.25 23.38 15.04
CA ILE A 379 -14.50 22.67 13.99
C ILE A 379 -13.32 21.94 14.63
N PRO A 380 -13.22 20.61 14.49
CA PRO A 380 -12.13 19.85 15.10
C PRO A 380 -10.76 20.25 14.53
N TRP A 381 -9.73 20.13 15.36
CA TRP A 381 -8.33 20.21 14.92
C TRP A 381 -7.70 18.81 14.73
N THR A 382 -8.40 17.76 15.15
CA THR A 382 -8.01 16.36 15.00
C THR A 382 -8.66 15.74 13.77
N GLY A 383 -8.01 14.75 13.16
CA GLY A 383 -8.50 14.09 11.94
C GLY A 383 -8.34 14.95 10.68
N GLU A 384 -9.01 14.53 9.61
CA GLU A 384 -9.15 15.27 8.35
C GLU A 384 -10.53 15.93 8.31
N LEU A 385 -10.62 17.13 7.74
CA LEU A 385 -11.89 17.82 7.53
C LEU A 385 -12.63 17.21 6.33
N SER A 386 -13.95 17.05 6.46
CA SER A 386 -14.81 16.55 5.39
C SER A 386 -16.04 17.45 5.19
N PRO A 387 -16.58 17.53 3.96
CA PRO A 387 -17.83 18.24 3.68
C PRO A 387 -19.00 17.83 4.56
N LEU A 388 -19.26 16.52 4.77
CA LEU A 388 -20.35 16.08 5.65
C LEU A 388 -20.12 16.46 7.11
N GLY A 389 -18.87 16.50 7.57
CA GLY A 389 -18.54 17.03 8.89
C GLY A 389 -18.84 18.52 9.02
N LEU A 390 -18.71 19.29 7.93
CA LEU A 390 -19.02 20.73 7.89
C LEU A 390 -20.51 21.05 7.74
N VAL A 391 -21.28 20.18 7.08
CA VAL A 391 -22.71 20.42 6.79
C VAL A 391 -23.53 20.76 8.05
N PRO A 392 -23.48 19.99 9.16
CA PRO A 392 -24.20 20.34 10.39
C PRO A 392 -23.74 21.66 10.99
N ILE A 393 -22.44 21.95 10.94
CA ILE A 393 -21.85 23.18 11.47
C ILE A 393 -22.39 24.38 10.68
N LEU A 394 -22.30 24.34 9.35
CA LEU A 394 -22.79 25.40 8.48
C LEU A 394 -24.29 25.62 8.66
N ALA A 395 -25.09 24.55 8.69
CA ALA A 395 -26.52 24.66 8.92
C ALA A 395 -26.85 25.28 10.29
N GLU A 396 -26.18 24.86 11.37
CA GLU A 396 -26.35 25.44 12.71
C GLU A 396 -26.07 26.95 12.73
N ARG A 397 -25.03 27.40 12.02
CA ARG A 397 -24.64 28.81 11.99
C ARG A 397 -25.57 29.63 11.09
N LEU A 398 -25.81 29.17 9.86
CA LEU A 398 -26.56 29.88 8.84
C LEU A 398 -28.06 29.93 9.14
N SER A 399 -28.66 28.89 9.72
CA SER A 399 -30.10 28.89 10.07
C SER A 399 -30.49 29.98 11.07
N ARG A 400 -29.55 30.52 11.86
CA ARG A 400 -29.80 31.65 12.76
C ARG A 400 -30.02 32.96 12.01
N PHE A 401 -29.47 33.07 10.80
CA PHE A 401 -29.59 34.24 9.93
C PHE A 401 -30.66 34.04 8.85
N PHE A 402 -30.84 32.81 8.40
CA PHE A 402 -31.68 32.43 7.27
C PHE A 402 -32.60 31.25 7.63
N PRO A 403 -33.56 31.43 8.57
CA PRO A 403 -34.41 30.35 9.04
C PRO A 403 -35.29 29.74 7.93
N ASP A 404 -35.67 30.55 6.94
CA ASP A 404 -36.60 30.15 5.87
C ASP A 404 -35.97 29.22 4.81
N GLU A 405 -34.65 29.07 4.79
CA GLU A 405 -33.94 28.23 3.80
C GLU A 405 -33.99 26.72 4.14
N GLY A 406 -34.47 26.36 5.32
CA GLY A 406 -34.61 24.96 5.74
C GLY A 406 -33.28 24.20 5.88
N LEU A 407 -32.16 24.91 6.09
CA LEU A 407 -30.81 24.33 6.10
C LEU A 407 -30.63 23.24 7.16
N ALA A 408 -31.18 23.44 8.36
CA ALA A 408 -31.13 22.44 9.44
C ALA A 408 -31.81 21.11 9.03
N ALA A 409 -32.94 21.17 8.33
CA ALA A 409 -33.63 19.98 7.84
C ALA A 409 -32.84 19.28 6.72
N ARG A 410 -32.22 20.05 5.81
CA ARG A 410 -31.35 19.50 4.75
C ARG A 410 -30.11 18.83 5.35
N ALA A 411 -29.44 19.48 6.30
CA ALA A 411 -28.30 18.91 7.00
C ALA A 411 -28.68 17.62 7.72
N ALA A 412 -29.80 17.64 8.47
CA ALA A 412 -30.31 16.44 9.12
C ALA A 412 -30.59 15.32 8.10
N ALA A 413 -31.19 15.62 6.94
CA ALA A 413 -31.42 14.61 5.90
C ALA A 413 -30.12 14.02 5.33
N LEU A 414 -29.07 14.84 5.18
CA LEU A 414 -27.76 14.40 4.68
C LEU A 414 -27.00 13.53 5.70
N THR A 415 -27.17 13.78 7.00
CA THR A 415 -26.41 13.12 8.06
C THR A 415 -27.21 12.14 8.92
N ALA A 416 -28.53 12.00 8.69
CA ALA A 416 -29.40 11.13 9.49
C ALA A 416 -29.06 9.65 9.34
N THR A 417 -28.69 9.23 8.13
CA THR A 417 -28.36 7.84 7.84
C THR A 417 -26.85 7.68 7.96
N PRO A 418 -26.34 6.99 9.00
CA PRO A 418 -24.92 6.71 9.09
C PRO A 418 -24.49 5.85 7.90
N ALA A 419 -23.30 6.12 7.38
CA ALA A 419 -22.77 5.34 6.29
C ALA A 419 -22.60 3.86 6.69
N PRO A 420 -22.84 2.92 5.77
CA PRO A 420 -22.74 1.51 6.07
C PRO A 420 -21.29 1.11 6.33
N VAL A 421 -21.00 0.67 7.56
CA VAL A 421 -19.70 0.10 7.91
C VAL A 421 -19.81 -1.41 7.91
N LEU A 422 -19.38 -2.01 6.81
CA LEU A 422 -19.35 -3.46 6.66
C LEU A 422 -18.15 -4.01 7.43
N SER A 423 -18.41 -5.09 8.17
CA SER A 423 -17.37 -5.88 8.81
C SER A 423 -17.78 -7.34 8.74
N VAL A 424 -16.90 -8.15 8.17
CA VAL A 424 -17.05 -9.60 8.15
C VAL A 424 -15.97 -10.20 9.05
N PRO A 425 -16.35 -10.95 10.11
CA PRO A 425 -15.39 -11.64 10.96
C PRO A 425 -14.51 -12.58 10.14
N GLY A 426 -13.21 -12.58 10.41
CA GLY A 426 -12.23 -13.43 9.72
C GLY A 426 -11.03 -12.65 9.23
N ALA A 427 -10.45 -13.11 8.12
CA ALA A 427 -9.21 -12.55 7.58
C ALA A 427 -9.37 -11.08 7.11
N THR A 428 -8.45 -10.23 7.53
CA THR A 428 -8.37 -8.81 7.18
C THR A 428 -7.10 -8.50 6.39
N ARG A 429 -7.10 -7.39 5.64
CA ARG A 429 -5.92 -6.92 4.89
C ARG A 429 -5.00 -6.10 5.79
N ARG A 430 -4.20 -6.79 6.63
CA ARG A 430 -3.12 -6.13 7.39
C ARG A 430 -1.89 -5.91 6.49
N PRO A 431 -1.12 -4.82 6.67
CA PRO A 431 0.14 -4.63 5.97
C PRO A 431 1.07 -5.84 6.13
N TYR A 432 1.65 -6.30 5.03
CA TYR A 432 2.42 -7.55 5.00
C TYR A 432 3.59 -7.48 4.02
N PHE A 433 4.57 -8.39 4.18
CA PHE A 433 5.73 -8.46 3.30
C PHE A 433 5.37 -9.02 1.91
N CYS A 434 5.98 -8.46 0.87
CA CYS A 434 5.91 -8.99 -0.49
C CYS A 434 6.36 -10.46 -0.57
N SER A 435 5.86 -11.21 -1.55
CA SER A 435 6.35 -12.56 -1.84
C SER A 435 7.87 -12.59 -2.02
N GLY A 436 8.56 -13.48 -1.30
CA GLY A 436 10.03 -13.60 -1.33
C GLY A 436 10.81 -12.41 -0.79
N CYS A 437 10.18 -11.53 0.00
CA CYS A 437 10.83 -10.38 0.63
C CYS A 437 11.96 -10.83 1.58
N PRO A 438 13.15 -10.19 1.55
CA PRO A 438 14.24 -10.51 2.48
C PRO A 438 13.86 -10.32 3.96
N HIS A 439 12.95 -9.39 4.25
CA HIS A 439 12.41 -9.17 5.60
C HIS A 439 11.72 -10.42 6.18
N ASN A 440 11.23 -11.35 5.35
CA ASN A 440 10.63 -12.59 5.84
C ASN A 440 11.60 -13.43 6.66
N THR A 441 12.89 -13.39 6.33
CA THR A 441 13.95 -14.07 7.07
C THR A 441 14.68 -13.10 8.00
N SER A 442 15.05 -11.91 7.53
CA SER A 442 15.93 -11.01 8.28
C SER A 442 15.34 -10.51 9.59
N THR A 443 14.01 -10.34 9.72
CA THR A 443 13.41 -9.84 10.98
C THR A 443 13.01 -10.93 11.97
N ARG A 444 13.32 -12.21 11.68
CA ARG A 444 13.20 -13.29 12.67
C ARG A 444 14.26 -13.14 13.76
N LEU A 445 13.91 -13.50 14.99
CA LEU A 445 14.78 -13.38 16.15
C LEU A 445 15.00 -14.75 16.81
N PRO A 446 16.15 -14.94 17.48
CA PRO A 446 16.34 -16.09 18.36
C PRO A 446 15.35 -16.05 19.52
N GLU A 447 14.96 -17.22 19.99
CA GLU A 447 14.11 -17.38 21.17
C GLU A 447 14.66 -16.60 22.39
N GLY A 448 13.74 -15.94 23.11
CA GLY A 448 14.06 -15.08 24.25
C GLY A 448 14.61 -13.69 23.89
N SER A 449 14.73 -13.35 22.61
CA SER A 449 15.26 -12.06 22.17
C SER A 449 14.16 -11.10 21.74
N GLN A 450 14.42 -9.80 21.85
CA GLN A 450 13.54 -8.72 21.40
C GLN A 450 14.23 -7.88 20.33
N ALA A 451 13.45 -7.31 19.41
CA ALA A 451 13.94 -6.28 18.52
C ALA A 451 13.19 -4.96 18.68
N ALA A 452 13.90 -3.87 18.43
CA ALA A 452 13.30 -2.58 18.16
C ALA A 452 12.96 -2.44 16.67
N SER A 453 11.83 -1.79 16.38
CA SER A 453 11.39 -1.56 15.01
C SER A 453 12.24 -0.48 14.33
N GLY A 454 12.39 -0.59 13.01
CA GLY A 454 13.00 0.45 12.18
C GLY A 454 11.96 1.08 11.26
N ILE A 455 12.25 2.27 10.73
CA ILE A 455 11.38 2.90 9.71
C ILE A 455 11.37 2.08 8.41
N GLY A 456 10.29 2.20 7.64
CA GLY A 456 10.08 1.49 6.39
C GLY A 456 9.43 0.12 6.61
N CYS A 457 9.81 -0.88 5.80
CA CYS A 457 9.17 -2.20 5.86
C CYS A 457 9.35 -2.88 7.23
N HIS A 458 10.38 -2.52 7.99
CA HIS A 458 10.62 -3.05 9.34
C HIS A 458 9.45 -2.81 10.30
N VAL A 459 8.71 -1.71 10.16
CA VAL A 459 7.49 -1.42 10.94
C VAL A 459 6.50 -2.59 10.84
N MET A 460 6.42 -3.24 9.68
CA MET A 460 5.48 -4.35 9.48
C MET A 460 5.78 -5.60 10.32
N ALA A 461 7.02 -5.76 10.80
CA ALA A 461 7.36 -6.89 11.67
C ALA A 461 6.61 -6.84 13.01
N GLY A 462 6.19 -5.65 13.46
CA GLY A 462 5.39 -5.47 14.67
C GLY A 462 3.99 -6.11 14.59
N TRP A 463 3.43 -6.30 13.39
CA TRP A 463 2.13 -6.97 13.19
C TRP A 463 2.24 -8.47 12.90
N MET A 464 3.44 -9.06 12.95
CA MET A 464 3.71 -10.45 12.55
C MET A 464 4.17 -11.36 13.69
N ASP A 465 3.92 -10.97 14.94
CA ASP A 465 4.31 -11.73 16.14
C ASP A 465 5.82 -12.10 16.17
N ARG A 466 6.66 -11.10 15.88
CA ARG A 466 8.14 -11.26 15.80
C ARG A 466 8.88 -10.63 16.98
N ASN A 467 8.21 -10.45 18.13
CA ASN A 467 8.73 -9.74 19.30
C ASN A 467 9.48 -8.43 18.95
N THR A 468 8.92 -7.68 18.00
CA THR A 468 9.48 -6.40 17.53
C THR A 468 8.62 -5.26 18.08
N MET A 469 9.21 -4.39 18.89
CA MET A 469 8.49 -3.35 19.63
C MET A 469 9.14 -1.97 19.47
N GLY A 470 8.43 -0.91 19.86
CA GLY A 470 8.96 0.45 19.90
C GLY A 470 9.13 1.08 18.52
N PHE A 471 9.10 2.41 18.49
CA PHE A 471 9.34 3.21 17.29
C PHE A 471 10.21 4.41 17.68
N ALA A 472 11.11 4.79 16.78
CA ALA A 472 11.88 6.02 16.87
C ALA A 472 11.74 6.77 15.53
N GLN A 473 12.03 8.07 15.55
CA GLN A 473 12.19 8.85 14.34
C GLN A 473 13.33 8.29 13.47
N MET A 474 13.25 8.51 12.15
CA MET A 474 14.27 8.06 11.20
C MET A 474 15.64 8.66 11.55
N GLY A 475 16.64 7.79 11.72
CA GLY A 475 17.98 8.12 12.20
C GLY A 475 18.18 8.02 13.71
N GLY A 476 17.10 7.85 14.48
CA GLY A 476 17.14 7.64 15.94
C GLY A 476 17.08 6.16 16.36
N GLU A 477 16.98 5.24 15.41
CA GLU A 477 16.85 3.81 15.68
C GLU A 477 17.95 3.27 16.62
N GLY A 478 17.54 2.55 17.66
CA GLY A 478 18.42 1.94 18.65
C GLY A 478 18.88 2.88 19.77
N VAL A 479 18.85 4.20 19.57
CA VAL A 479 19.27 5.18 20.58
C VAL A 479 18.38 5.15 21.84
N PRO A 480 17.05 4.97 21.78
CA PRO A 480 16.24 4.81 23.00
C PRO A 480 16.74 3.69 23.93
N TRP A 481 17.33 2.63 23.37
CA TRP A 481 17.92 1.55 24.16
C TRP A 481 19.17 1.96 24.92
N ALA A 482 19.99 2.87 24.37
CA ALA A 482 21.17 3.39 25.07
C ALA A 482 20.81 4.06 26.41
N ALA A 483 19.60 4.60 26.51
CA ALA A 483 19.04 5.11 27.76
C ALA A 483 18.31 4.03 28.56
N SER A 484 17.34 3.32 27.97
CA SER A 484 16.47 2.41 28.72
C SER A 484 17.22 1.20 29.30
N SER A 485 18.25 0.69 28.62
CA SER A 485 19.10 -0.41 29.10
C SER A 485 19.79 -0.10 30.44
N ARG A 486 19.99 1.18 30.77
CA ARG A 486 20.59 1.60 32.05
C ARG A 486 19.65 1.35 33.24
N PHE A 487 18.36 1.24 32.98
CA PHE A 487 17.32 1.04 34.00
C PHE A 487 16.70 -0.37 33.95
N SER A 488 16.98 -1.16 32.91
CA SER A 488 16.44 -2.52 32.72
C SER A 488 17.49 -3.64 32.86
N GLY A 489 18.58 -3.38 33.59
CA GLY A 489 19.60 -4.40 33.88
C GLY A 489 20.60 -4.68 32.75
N ARG A 490 20.73 -3.77 31.78
CA ARG A 490 21.74 -3.84 30.68
C ARG A 490 21.70 -5.12 29.86
N GLY A 491 20.49 -5.64 29.60
CA GLY A 491 20.27 -6.77 28.68
C GLY A 491 20.69 -6.48 27.24
N HIS A 492 20.23 -7.29 26.30
CA HIS A 492 20.52 -7.12 24.87
C HIS A 492 19.23 -6.87 24.07
N ILE A 493 19.33 -6.06 23.01
CA ILE A 493 18.27 -5.90 22.02
C ILE A 493 18.84 -5.97 20.60
N PHE A 494 18.03 -6.43 19.65
CA PHE A 494 18.30 -6.24 18.23
C PHE A 494 17.65 -4.94 17.74
N GLN A 495 18.31 -4.16 16.88
CA GLN A 495 17.69 -3.01 16.19
C GLN A 495 17.63 -3.30 14.71
N ASN A 496 16.42 -3.39 14.15
CA ASN A 496 16.26 -3.50 12.70
C ASN A 496 16.53 -2.14 12.05
N LEU A 497 17.35 -2.11 11.00
CA LEU A 497 17.72 -0.89 10.28
C LEU A 497 17.83 -1.19 8.78
N GLY A 498 17.30 -0.32 7.92
CA GLY A 498 17.55 -0.40 6.47
C GLY A 498 18.86 0.30 6.11
N GLU A 499 19.49 -0.11 5.00
CA GLU A 499 20.67 0.58 4.44
C GLU A 499 20.37 2.03 4.04
N GLY A 500 19.17 2.31 3.52
CA GLY A 500 18.74 3.68 3.20
C GLY A 500 18.62 4.54 4.46
N THR A 501 18.07 3.99 5.54
CA THR A 501 18.02 4.70 6.83
C THR A 501 19.41 4.87 7.44
N TRP A 502 20.25 3.85 7.36
CA TRP A 502 21.64 3.91 7.80
C TRP A 502 22.37 5.07 7.13
N TYR A 503 22.23 5.23 5.82
CA TYR A 503 22.88 6.31 5.08
C TYR A 503 22.25 7.69 5.35
N HIS A 504 20.91 7.75 5.45
CA HIS A 504 20.18 9.01 5.74
C HIS A 504 20.64 9.66 7.05
N SER A 505 20.70 8.87 8.14
CA SER A 505 21.11 9.35 9.48
C SER A 505 21.41 8.23 10.49
N GLY A 506 21.07 6.98 10.20
CA GLY A 506 21.21 5.86 11.14
C GLY A 506 22.66 5.51 11.50
N SER A 507 23.63 5.91 10.67
CA SER A 507 25.06 5.84 11.00
C SER A 507 25.41 6.62 12.28
N LEU A 508 24.79 7.79 12.49
CA LEU A 508 24.95 8.59 13.72
C LEU A 508 24.36 7.89 14.94
N ALA A 509 23.25 7.15 14.77
CA ALA A 509 22.66 6.32 15.81
C ALA A 509 23.62 5.22 16.28
N ILE A 510 24.30 4.55 15.34
CA ILE A 510 25.33 3.55 15.66
C ILE A 510 26.49 4.19 16.41
N ARG A 511 27.01 5.34 15.93
CA ARG A 511 28.06 6.10 16.62
C ARG A 511 27.66 6.45 18.06
N GLN A 512 26.42 6.91 18.26
CA GLN A 512 25.89 7.21 19.60
C GLN A 512 25.78 5.96 20.48
N ALA A 513 25.35 4.82 19.94
CA ALA A 513 25.27 3.57 20.68
C ALA A 513 26.66 3.08 21.12
N VAL A 514 27.68 3.22 20.27
CA VAL A 514 29.07 2.90 20.62
C VAL A 514 29.57 3.82 21.72
N ALA A 515 29.39 5.14 21.58
CA ALA A 515 29.78 6.12 22.58
C ALA A 515 29.09 5.88 23.94
N ALA A 516 27.84 5.41 23.93
CA ALA A 516 27.08 5.12 25.14
C ALA A 516 27.41 3.75 25.78
N GLY A 517 28.20 2.91 25.11
CA GLY A 517 28.47 1.53 25.55
C GLY A 517 27.20 0.66 25.60
N ALA A 518 26.25 0.90 24.69
CA ALA A 518 24.98 0.18 24.67
C ALA A 518 25.18 -1.28 24.23
N ASN A 519 24.51 -2.23 24.89
CA ASN A 519 24.53 -3.64 24.51
C ASN A 519 23.42 -3.93 23.48
N ILE A 520 23.77 -3.88 22.19
CA ILE A 520 22.80 -3.86 21.08
C ILE A 520 23.40 -4.44 19.80
N THR A 521 22.61 -5.22 19.06
CA THR A 521 22.97 -5.65 17.71
C THR A 521 22.15 -4.90 16.67
N TYR A 522 22.80 -4.08 15.84
CA TYR A 522 22.16 -3.47 14.68
C TYR A 522 22.09 -4.46 13.52
N LYS A 523 20.87 -4.76 13.07
CA LYS A 523 20.57 -5.63 11.94
C LYS A 523 20.30 -4.75 10.72
N ILE A 524 21.35 -4.48 9.95
CA ILE A 524 21.31 -3.66 8.76
C ILE A 524 20.92 -4.52 7.56
N LEU A 525 19.69 -4.36 7.07
CA LEU A 525 19.25 -5.00 5.84
C LEU A 525 19.71 -4.18 4.63
N TYR A 526 20.63 -4.73 3.84
CA TYR A 526 21.01 -4.21 2.53
C TYR A 526 20.16 -4.88 1.45
N ASN A 527 19.22 -4.15 0.87
CA ASN A 527 18.29 -4.63 -0.14
C ASN A 527 18.40 -3.90 -1.50
N ASP A 528 19.34 -2.95 -1.63
CA ASP A 528 19.74 -2.28 -2.87
C ASP A 528 18.65 -1.36 -3.45
N ALA A 529 17.64 -0.98 -2.67
CA ALA A 529 16.57 -0.08 -3.11
C ALA A 529 15.83 0.61 -1.95
N VAL A 530 15.39 1.85 -2.13
CA VAL A 530 14.39 2.45 -1.24
C VAL A 530 13.01 1.91 -1.60
N ALA A 531 12.70 0.74 -1.05
CA ALA A 531 11.62 -0.11 -1.54
C ALA A 531 10.22 0.50 -1.37
N MET A 532 9.90 1.06 -0.19
CA MET A 532 8.55 1.55 0.12
C MET A 532 8.13 2.77 -0.71
N THR A 533 9.07 3.63 -1.07
CA THR A 533 8.78 4.89 -1.79
C THR A 533 8.73 4.72 -3.31
N GLY A 534 8.87 3.52 -3.85
CA GLY A 534 8.81 3.29 -5.29
C GLY A 534 9.97 2.50 -5.89
N GLY A 535 10.99 2.13 -5.10
CA GLY A 535 12.16 1.38 -5.56
C GLY A 535 13.22 2.28 -6.19
N GLN A 536 13.38 3.50 -5.67
CA GLN A 536 14.46 4.41 -6.02
C GLN A 536 15.82 3.79 -5.68
N PRO A 537 16.91 4.16 -6.40
CA PRO A 537 18.25 3.90 -5.90
C PRO A 537 18.44 4.59 -4.55
N VAL A 538 19.32 4.04 -3.71
CA VAL A 538 19.72 4.72 -2.47
C VAL A 538 20.71 5.83 -2.84
N ASP A 539 20.59 6.99 -2.20
CA ASP A 539 21.51 8.10 -2.44
C ASP A 539 22.88 7.68 -1.90
N GLY A 540 23.93 7.72 -2.71
CA GLY A 540 25.31 7.45 -2.29
C GLY A 540 25.90 6.06 -2.62
N PRO A 541 27.23 5.91 -2.50
CA PRO A 541 27.98 4.69 -2.84
C PRO A 541 27.89 3.66 -1.70
N ILE A 542 26.71 3.09 -1.50
CA ILE A 542 26.49 2.11 -0.42
C ILE A 542 26.79 0.71 -0.93
N SER A 543 27.53 -0.05 -0.12
CA SER A 543 27.71 -1.49 -0.31
C SER A 543 27.80 -2.17 1.06
N PRO A 544 27.58 -3.50 1.15
CA PRO A 544 27.83 -4.23 2.38
C PRO A 544 29.26 -4.03 2.94
N ALA A 545 30.26 -3.91 2.06
CA ALA A 545 31.63 -3.62 2.44
C ALA A 545 31.79 -2.21 3.03
N ALA A 546 31.23 -1.19 2.37
CA ALA A 546 31.27 0.20 2.86
C ALA A 546 30.61 0.35 4.24
N ILE A 547 29.45 -0.30 4.44
CA ILE A 547 28.77 -0.33 5.74
C ILE A 547 29.68 -0.96 6.81
N ALA A 548 30.28 -2.11 6.50
CA ALA A 548 31.17 -2.80 7.43
C ALA A 548 32.40 -1.95 7.80
N GLN A 549 33.06 -1.34 6.82
CA GLN A 549 34.21 -0.46 7.02
C GLN A 549 33.86 0.75 7.90
N SER A 550 32.74 1.41 7.60
CA SER A 550 32.25 2.54 8.40
C SER A 550 31.95 2.11 9.84
N CYS A 551 31.23 1.00 10.05
CA CYS A 551 30.94 0.51 11.40
C CYS A 551 32.22 0.13 12.16
N ARG A 552 33.22 -0.45 11.49
CA ARG A 552 34.53 -0.73 12.09
C ARG A 552 35.22 0.56 12.52
N ALA A 553 35.21 1.59 11.68
CA ALA A 553 35.81 2.89 11.99
C ALA A 553 35.15 3.58 13.19
N GLU A 554 33.84 3.38 13.40
CA GLU A 554 33.12 3.85 14.58
C GLU A 554 33.43 3.06 15.86
N GLY A 555 34.18 1.95 15.78
CA GLY A 555 34.59 1.14 16.93
C GLY A 555 33.83 -0.17 17.13
N VAL A 556 33.04 -0.63 16.15
CA VAL A 556 32.36 -1.92 16.23
C VAL A 556 33.35 -3.06 16.00
N GLU A 557 33.44 -3.97 16.98
CA GLU A 557 34.40 -5.07 16.94
C GLU A 557 33.90 -6.33 16.21
N ARG A 558 32.61 -6.65 16.35
CA ARG A 558 31.99 -7.84 15.78
C ARG A 558 31.03 -7.47 14.66
N ILE A 559 31.35 -7.89 13.43
CA ILE A 559 30.56 -7.66 12.21
C ILE A 559 30.31 -8.99 11.50
N ALA A 560 29.05 -9.31 11.22
CA ALA A 560 28.66 -10.50 10.45
C ALA A 560 27.90 -10.12 9.17
N LEU A 561 28.31 -10.69 8.04
CA LEU A 561 27.56 -10.64 6.78
C LEU A 561 26.76 -11.93 6.59
N VAL A 562 25.45 -11.80 6.33
CA VAL A 562 24.56 -12.90 5.98
C VAL A 562 23.97 -12.62 4.59
N SER A 563 24.11 -13.56 3.65
CA SER A 563 23.61 -13.40 2.26
C SER A 563 22.94 -14.67 1.72
N ASP A 564 22.08 -14.53 0.70
CA ASP A 564 21.65 -15.67 -0.14
C ASP A 564 22.77 -16.21 -1.03
N THR A 565 23.78 -15.40 -1.32
CA THR A 565 24.98 -15.74 -2.08
C THR A 565 26.25 -15.22 -1.38
N PRO A 566 26.64 -15.77 -0.22
CA PRO A 566 27.84 -15.33 0.50
C PRO A 566 29.13 -15.47 -0.33
N GLU A 567 29.16 -16.37 -1.31
CA GLU A 567 30.27 -16.58 -2.25
C GLU A 567 30.54 -15.40 -3.18
N ASP A 568 29.57 -14.49 -3.37
CA ASP A 568 29.73 -13.30 -4.21
C ASP A 568 30.57 -12.20 -3.54
N PHE A 569 30.94 -12.38 -2.27
CA PHE A 569 31.68 -11.38 -1.48
C PHE A 569 33.12 -11.82 -1.24
N HIS A 570 34.08 -10.97 -1.59
CA HIS A 570 35.49 -11.21 -1.32
C HIS A 570 35.88 -10.66 0.06
N ALA A 571 36.44 -11.53 0.91
CA ALA A 571 36.80 -11.14 2.28
C ALA A 571 37.81 -9.98 2.36
N ALA A 572 38.61 -9.76 1.31
CA ALA A 572 39.58 -8.67 1.22
C ALA A 572 38.93 -7.27 1.15
N ASP A 573 37.68 -7.17 0.70
CA ASP A 573 36.96 -5.88 0.59
C ASP A 573 36.41 -5.41 1.94
N PHE A 574 36.39 -6.30 2.94
CA PHE A 574 35.78 -6.08 4.24
C PHE A 574 36.84 -5.84 5.33
N PRO A 575 36.48 -5.16 6.44
CA PRO A 575 37.41 -5.00 7.55
C PRO A 575 37.75 -6.36 8.18
N PRO A 576 38.96 -6.52 8.75
CA PRO A 576 39.37 -7.75 9.42
C PRO A 576 38.34 -8.20 10.48
N ARG A 577 38.24 -9.53 10.66
CA ARG A 577 37.29 -10.19 11.57
C ARG A 577 35.81 -10.06 11.18
N THR A 578 35.52 -9.64 9.94
CA THR A 578 34.18 -9.81 9.36
C THR A 578 33.96 -11.28 9.02
N SER A 579 32.83 -11.84 9.45
CA SER A 579 32.46 -13.24 9.20
C SER A 579 31.37 -13.35 8.14
N PHE A 580 31.45 -14.32 7.24
CA PHE A 580 30.52 -14.52 6.11
C PHE A 580 29.69 -15.78 6.32
N HIS A 581 28.36 -15.68 6.18
CA HIS A 581 27.44 -16.78 6.49
C HIS A 581 26.32 -16.87 5.46
N GLY A 582 25.82 -18.09 5.23
CA GLY A 582 24.60 -18.30 4.44
C GLY A 582 23.34 -17.99 5.26
N ARG A 583 22.23 -17.67 4.57
CA ARG A 583 20.91 -17.44 5.22
C ARG A 583 20.48 -18.51 6.21
N ALA A 584 20.85 -19.77 5.99
CA ALA A 584 20.49 -20.89 6.85
C ALA A 584 21.17 -20.83 8.24
N GLU A 585 22.25 -20.05 8.37
CA GLU A 585 23.02 -19.91 9.62
C GLU A 585 22.59 -18.69 10.44
N LEU A 586 21.60 -17.91 9.98
CA LEU A 586 21.17 -16.66 10.59
C LEU A 586 20.84 -16.79 12.09
N ASP A 587 20.11 -17.84 12.50
CA ASP A 587 19.76 -18.03 13.91
C ASP A 587 21.00 -18.23 14.79
N ARG A 588 21.95 -19.07 14.34
CA ARG A 588 23.22 -19.31 15.03
C ARG A 588 24.01 -18.00 15.18
N VAL A 589 24.14 -17.24 14.10
CA VAL A 589 24.87 -15.96 14.10
C VAL A 589 24.20 -14.97 15.05
N GLN A 590 22.87 -14.85 15.02
CA GLN A 590 22.17 -13.95 15.94
C GLN A 590 22.34 -14.34 17.41
N ARG A 591 22.31 -15.64 17.74
CA ARG A 591 22.59 -16.11 19.11
C ARG A 591 24.01 -15.75 19.54
N GLU A 592 24.99 -15.89 18.66
CA GLU A 592 26.36 -15.45 18.93
C GLU A 592 26.43 -13.93 19.18
N LEU A 593 25.83 -13.11 18.32
CA LEU A 593 25.86 -11.64 18.43
C LEU A 593 25.15 -11.12 19.69
N ARG A 594 24.12 -11.82 20.18
CA ARG A 594 23.41 -11.48 21.41
C ARG A 594 24.31 -11.54 22.65
N GLU A 595 25.29 -12.44 22.66
CA GLU A 595 26.21 -12.62 23.79
C GLU A 595 27.42 -11.67 23.72
N VAL A 596 27.56 -10.89 22.64
CA VAL A 596 28.64 -9.91 22.49
C VAL A 596 28.29 -8.65 23.27
N ALA A 597 29.10 -8.34 24.28
CA ALA A 597 28.95 -7.10 25.04
C ALA A 597 29.23 -5.86 24.16
N GLY A 598 28.35 -4.87 24.26
CA GLY A 598 28.47 -3.61 23.52
C GLY A 598 27.74 -3.66 22.17
N VAL A 599 28.23 -2.88 21.20
CA VAL A 599 27.59 -2.79 19.88
C VAL A 599 28.14 -3.86 18.94
N SER A 600 27.25 -4.59 18.29
CA SER A 600 27.58 -5.54 17.22
C SER A 600 26.73 -5.29 15.98
N ILE A 601 27.22 -5.72 14.81
CA ILE A 601 26.56 -5.47 13.51
C ILE A 601 26.29 -6.79 12.80
N LEU A 602 25.05 -6.93 12.32
CA LEU A 602 24.63 -7.96 11.36
C LEU A 602 24.19 -7.26 10.08
N ILE A 603 24.97 -7.42 9.01
CA ILE A 603 24.59 -6.98 7.67
C ILE A 603 23.88 -8.15 7.00
N TYR A 604 22.59 -7.99 6.70
CA TYR A 604 21.83 -8.96 5.93
C TYR A 604 21.72 -8.44 4.49
N ALA A 605 22.47 -9.03 3.55
CA ALA A 605 22.51 -8.61 2.16
C ALA A 605 21.61 -9.50 1.30
N GLN A 606 20.52 -8.92 0.79
CA GLN A 606 19.61 -9.60 -0.15
C GLN A 606 18.71 -8.57 -0.84
N THR A 607 18.78 -8.48 -2.17
CA THR A 607 18.02 -7.49 -2.95
C THR A 607 16.50 -7.57 -2.70
N CYS A 608 15.84 -6.42 -2.68
CA CYS A 608 14.39 -6.28 -2.61
C CYS A 608 13.67 -7.15 -3.65
N ALA A 609 12.66 -7.90 -3.22
CA ALA A 609 11.96 -8.84 -4.09
C ALA A 609 11.15 -8.15 -5.23
N THR A 610 10.56 -6.99 -4.97
CA THR A 610 9.87 -6.20 -6.00
C THR A 610 10.86 -5.72 -7.07
N GLU A 611 12.06 -5.29 -6.65
CA GLU A 611 13.07 -4.78 -7.56
C GLU A 611 13.74 -5.91 -8.36
N LYS A 612 14.05 -7.05 -7.73
CA LYS A 612 14.45 -8.29 -8.43
C LYS A 612 13.48 -8.62 -9.57
N ARG A 613 12.17 -8.56 -9.33
CA ARG A 613 11.14 -8.80 -10.36
C ARG A 613 11.17 -7.76 -11.49
N ARG A 614 11.34 -6.47 -11.16
CA ARG A 614 11.41 -5.40 -12.16
C ARG A 614 12.64 -5.53 -13.06
N ARG A 615 13.82 -5.76 -12.47
CA ARG A 615 15.07 -5.95 -13.21
C ARG A 615 15.00 -7.18 -14.12
N ARG A 616 14.44 -8.30 -13.64
CA ARG A 616 14.20 -9.50 -14.47
C ARG A 616 13.28 -9.22 -15.66
N LYS A 617 12.16 -8.51 -15.44
CA LYS A 617 11.25 -8.10 -16.53
C LYS A 617 11.92 -7.18 -17.56
N ARG A 618 12.88 -6.35 -17.14
CA ARG A 618 13.66 -5.45 -18.00
C ARG A 618 14.92 -6.10 -18.60
N GLY A 619 15.18 -7.38 -18.32
CA GLY A 619 16.39 -8.07 -18.78
C GLY A 619 17.69 -7.64 -18.08
N GLN A 620 17.60 -6.87 -16.99
CA GLN A 620 18.75 -6.34 -16.22
C GLN A 620 19.26 -7.30 -15.14
N MET A 621 18.57 -8.42 -14.93
CA MET A 621 18.95 -9.47 -13.97
C MET A 621 18.50 -10.82 -14.51
N ALA A 622 19.32 -11.85 -14.33
CA ALA A 622 18.98 -13.21 -14.74
C ALA A 622 17.69 -13.67 -14.03
N ASP A 623 16.74 -14.19 -14.82
CA ASP A 623 15.55 -14.86 -14.30
C ASP A 623 15.84 -16.37 -14.19
N PRO A 624 15.87 -16.95 -12.97
CA PRO A 624 16.11 -18.38 -12.83
C PRO A 624 15.03 -19.17 -13.58
N ALA A 625 15.44 -20.06 -14.50
CA ALA A 625 14.57 -21.02 -15.19
C ALA A 625 14.18 -22.17 -14.25
N ARG A 626 13.66 -21.81 -13.08
CA ARG A 626 13.39 -22.70 -11.96
C ARG A 626 12.05 -22.31 -11.32
N HIS A 627 11.10 -23.24 -11.34
CA HIS A 627 9.75 -23.05 -10.81
C HIS A 627 9.47 -24.06 -9.70
N VAL A 628 8.85 -23.61 -8.60
CA VAL A 628 8.42 -24.51 -7.52
C VAL A 628 6.95 -24.82 -7.69
N VAL A 629 6.61 -26.10 -7.71
CA VAL A 629 5.25 -26.61 -7.82
C VAL A 629 4.98 -27.55 -6.64
N ILE A 630 3.73 -27.57 -6.19
CA ILE A 630 3.27 -28.46 -5.13
C ILE A 630 2.33 -29.48 -5.76
N ASN A 631 2.64 -30.77 -5.61
CA ASN A 631 1.70 -31.82 -5.98
C ASN A 631 0.51 -31.79 -5.00
N PRO A 632 -0.71 -31.40 -5.44
CA PRO A 632 -1.86 -31.21 -4.55
C PRO A 632 -2.32 -32.53 -3.91
N THR A 633 -2.15 -33.65 -4.61
CA THR A 633 -2.54 -34.98 -4.11
C THR A 633 -1.63 -35.44 -2.99
N VAL A 634 -0.34 -35.08 -3.02
CA VAL A 634 0.62 -35.34 -1.93
C VAL A 634 0.46 -34.31 -0.82
N CYS A 635 0.15 -33.06 -1.11
CA CYS A 635 0.01 -32.02 -0.08
C CYS A 635 -1.00 -32.39 1.03
N GLU A 636 -0.62 -32.19 2.29
CA GLU A 636 -1.50 -32.36 3.46
C GLU A 636 -2.18 -31.07 3.90
N GLY A 637 -1.88 -29.93 3.27
CA GLY A 637 -2.45 -28.63 3.66
C GLY A 637 -1.99 -28.15 5.04
N CYS A 638 -0.84 -28.64 5.54
CA CYS A 638 -0.36 -28.35 6.89
C CYS A 638 0.08 -26.89 7.12
N GLY A 639 0.44 -26.16 6.06
CA GLY A 639 0.86 -24.76 6.15
C GLY A 639 2.33 -24.54 6.54
N ASP A 640 3.13 -25.58 6.78
CA ASP A 640 4.55 -25.44 7.16
C ASP A 640 5.34 -24.65 6.09
N CYS A 641 5.03 -24.80 4.81
CA CYS A 641 5.61 -23.95 3.76
C CYS A 641 5.31 -22.45 3.92
N SER A 642 4.13 -22.09 4.42
CA SER A 642 3.74 -20.71 4.73
C SER A 642 4.47 -20.20 5.98
N VAL A 643 4.57 -21.03 7.03
CA VAL A 643 5.36 -20.72 8.24
C VAL A 643 6.83 -20.47 7.89
N GLU A 644 7.38 -21.28 7.00
CA GLU A 644 8.79 -21.17 6.60
C GLU A 644 9.09 -19.98 5.71
N SER A 645 8.24 -19.71 4.73
CA SER A 645 8.50 -18.66 3.75
C SER A 645 7.91 -17.31 4.11
N ASN A 646 6.86 -17.29 4.95
CA ASN A 646 6.03 -16.12 5.23
C ASN A 646 5.57 -15.42 3.93
N CYS A 647 5.24 -16.21 2.91
CA CYS A 647 5.10 -15.75 1.52
C CYS A 647 3.66 -15.79 1.03
N LEU A 648 3.20 -14.66 0.49
CA LEU A 648 1.84 -14.51 -0.05
C LEU A 648 1.62 -15.27 -1.37
N SER A 649 2.67 -15.72 -2.07
CA SER A 649 2.50 -16.59 -3.24
C SER A 649 2.23 -18.05 -2.88
N VAL A 650 2.18 -18.42 -1.60
CA VAL A 650 1.72 -19.73 -1.13
C VAL A 650 0.22 -19.65 -0.88
N GLU A 651 -0.56 -20.00 -1.89
CA GLU A 651 -2.02 -19.83 -1.90
C GLU A 651 -2.74 -21.12 -1.51
N PRO A 652 -3.94 -21.01 -0.92
CA PRO A 652 -4.82 -22.15 -0.77
C PRO A 652 -5.28 -22.66 -2.15
N ARG A 653 -5.45 -23.98 -2.27
CA ARG A 653 -6.07 -24.62 -3.45
C ARG A 653 -7.15 -25.59 -2.97
N GLN A 654 -8.39 -25.40 -3.40
CA GLN A 654 -9.45 -26.36 -3.08
C GLN A 654 -9.30 -27.63 -3.93
N THR A 655 -9.43 -28.79 -3.32
CA THR A 655 -9.39 -30.09 -4.00
C THR A 655 -10.42 -31.03 -3.40
N GLU A 656 -10.70 -32.15 -4.07
CA GLU A 656 -11.56 -33.22 -3.56
C GLU A 656 -11.04 -33.88 -2.26
N LEU A 657 -9.75 -33.70 -1.94
CA LEU A 657 -9.10 -34.20 -0.71
C LEU A 657 -9.00 -33.09 0.36
N GLY A 658 -9.83 -32.05 0.23
CA GLY A 658 -9.83 -30.87 1.09
C GLY A 658 -8.87 -29.78 0.61
N ARG A 659 -8.66 -28.78 1.46
CA ARG A 659 -7.86 -27.60 1.15
C ARG A 659 -6.37 -27.90 1.16
N LYS A 660 -5.69 -27.62 0.04
CA LYS A 660 -4.26 -27.84 -0.20
C LYS A 660 -3.54 -26.51 -0.40
N ARG A 661 -2.25 -26.59 -0.79
CA ARG A 661 -1.41 -25.44 -1.11
C ARG A 661 -0.94 -25.49 -2.54
N GLN A 662 -0.81 -24.32 -3.14
CA GLN A 662 -0.18 -24.13 -4.44
C GLN A 662 0.77 -22.92 -4.40
N ILE A 663 1.67 -22.85 -5.38
CA ILE A 663 2.52 -21.68 -5.58
C ILE A 663 1.97 -20.91 -6.77
N ASN A 664 1.57 -19.67 -6.55
CA ASN A 664 1.18 -18.77 -7.63
C ASN A 664 2.39 -18.39 -8.46
N GLN A 665 2.46 -18.91 -9.69
CA GLN A 665 3.60 -18.72 -10.58
C GLN A 665 3.70 -17.28 -11.13
N SER A 666 2.60 -16.53 -11.18
CA SER A 666 2.55 -15.15 -11.68
C SER A 666 3.09 -14.15 -10.65
N SER A 667 2.90 -14.42 -9.35
CA SER A 667 3.31 -13.54 -8.25
C SER A 667 4.62 -13.95 -7.56
N CYS A 668 5.09 -15.18 -7.76
CA CYS A 668 6.30 -15.71 -7.16
C CYS A 668 7.57 -14.95 -7.60
N ASN A 669 8.39 -14.51 -6.63
CA ASN A 669 9.67 -13.84 -6.88
C ASN A 669 10.88 -14.79 -6.88
N LYS A 670 10.66 -16.11 -6.81
CA LYS A 670 11.68 -17.16 -6.93
C LYS A 670 12.80 -17.05 -5.87
N ASP A 671 12.44 -16.79 -4.61
CA ASP A 671 13.39 -16.82 -3.47
C ASP A 671 13.56 -18.23 -2.86
N PHE A 672 12.65 -19.15 -3.22
CA PHE A 672 12.67 -20.57 -2.86
C PHE A 672 12.59 -20.92 -1.37
N SER A 673 12.36 -19.96 -0.46
CA SER A 673 12.30 -20.24 0.98
C SER A 673 11.16 -21.20 1.38
N CYS A 674 10.11 -21.30 0.56
CA CYS A 674 9.03 -22.27 0.77
C CYS A 674 9.51 -23.73 0.72
N LEU A 675 10.65 -24.00 0.05
CA LEU A 675 11.31 -25.31 0.07
C LEU A 675 11.88 -25.65 1.45
N GLY A 676 12.00 -24.70 2.39
CA GLY A 676 12.36 -24.98 3.77
C GLY A 676 11.30 -25.79 4.55
N GLY A 677 10.06 -25.83 4.05
CA GLY A 677 8.98 -26.60 4.67
C GLY A 677 9.21 -28.11 4.55
N PHE A 678 8.92 -28.85 5.62
CA PHE A 678 9.06 -30.31 5.68
C PHE A 678 7.87 -30.99 4.99
N CYS A 679 7.91 -31.02 3.65
CA CYS A 679 6.85 -31.59 2.82
C CYS A 679 7.41 -32.27 1.56
N PRO A 680 7.05 -33.53 1.27
CA PRO A 680 7.47 -34.27 0.08
C PRO A 680 6.65 -33.93 -1.17
N SER A 681 5.66 -33.04 -1.07
CA SER A 681 4.85 -32.60 -2.23
C SER A 681 5.59 -31.64 -3.15
N PHE A 682 6.70 -31.05 -2.68
CA PHE A 682 7.46 -30.06 -3.43
C PHE A 682 8.24 -30.68 -4.58
N VAL A 683 8.03 -30.09 -5.74
CA VAL A 683 8.74 -30.40 -6.97
C VAL A 683 9.30 -29.10 -7.55
N THR A 684 10.49 -29.15 -8.12
CA THR A 684 11.06 -28.07 -8.90
C THR A 684 11.10 -28.46 -10.36
N ILE A 685 10.67 -27.56 -11.23
CA ILE A 685 10.80 -27.64 -12.68
C ILE A 685 11.98 -26.77 -13.08
N GLU A 686 12.98 -27.36 -13.74
CA GLU A 686 14.18 -26.67 -14.23
C GLU A 686 14.20 -26.68 -15.77
N GLY A 687 14.41 -25.52 -16.39
CA GLY A 687 14.51 -25.36 -17.86
C GLY A 687 13.18 -25.13 -18.60
N GLY A 688 12.04 -25.47 -17.98
CA GLY A 688 10.72 -25.27 -18.59
C GLY A 688 10.19 -23.84 -18.50
N GLN A 689 9.39 -23.44 -19.48
CA GLN A 689 8.64 -22.18 -19.49
C GLN A 689 7.17 -22.45 -19.19
N ARG A 690 6.45 -21.45 -18.66
CA ARG A 690 4.99 -21.56 -18.50
C ARG A 690 4.35 -21.56 -19.87
N ARG A 691 3.49 -22.55 -20.12
CA ARG A 691 2.65 -22.57 -21.32
C ARG A 691 1.69 -21.39 -21.26
N LYS A 692 1.55 -20.69 -22.39
CA LYS A 692 0.55 -19.62 -22.56
C LYS A 692 -0.69 -20.25 -23.19
N PRO A 693 -1.85 -20.24 -22.52
CA PRO A 693 -3.08 -20.71 -23.13
C PRO A 693 -3.41 -19.84 -24.35
N GLN A 694 -3.78 -20.48 -25.45
CA GLN A 694 -4.43 -19.84 -26.59
C GLN A 694 -5.87 -20.36 -26.57
N PRO A 695 -6.89 -19.48 -26.45
CA PRO A 695 -8.28 -19.91 -26.54
C PRO A 695 -8.59 -20.23 -28.02
N GLU A 696 -8.20 -21.42 -28.47
CA GLU A 696 -8.54 -21.92 -29.80
C GLU A 696 -10.08 -21.88 -29.98
N GLY A 697 -10.54 -21.29 -31.08
CA GLY A 697 -11.95 -21.18 -31.44
C GLY A 697 -12.71 -19.96 -30.86
N LEU A 698 -12.08 -19.11 -30.05
CA LEU A 698 -12.72 -17.89 -29.53
C LEU A 698 -12.61 -16.74 -30.56
N ASP A 699 -13.70 -16.45 -31.27
CA ASP A 699 -13.82 -15.25 -32.11
C ASP A 699 -14.31 -14.06 -31.28
N LEU A 700 -13.36 -13.30 -30.73
CA LEU A 700 -13.63 -12.08 -29.97
C LEU A 700 -14.40 -11.03 -30.80
N ALA A 701 -14.12 -10.91 -32.09
CA ALA A 701 -14.77 -9.91 -32.92
C ALA A 701 -16.25 -10.23 -33.13
N ALA A 702 -16.58 -11.49 -33.36
CA ALA A 702 -17.97 -11.95 -33.45
C ALA A 702 -18.73 -11.78 -32.13
N ALA A 703 -18.10 -12.11 -30.99
CA ALA A 703 -18.70 -11.93 -29.67
C ALA A 703 -18.96 -10.45 -29.32
N LEU A 704 -18.05 -9.56 -29.73
CA LEU A 704 -18.18 -8.12 -29.53
C LEU A 704 -19.27 -7.48 -30.42
N ALA A 705 -19.42 -7.95 -31.66
CA ALA A 705 -20.37 -7.38 -32.62
C ALA A 705 -21.83 -7.44 -32.16
N GLY A 706 -22.16 -8.40 -31.29
CA GLY A 706 -23.50 -8.59 -30.73
C GLY A 706 -23.78 -7.82 -29.43
N LEU A 707 -22.83 -7.05 -28.90
CA LEU A 707 -22.99 -6.39 -27.60
C LEU A 707 -23.76 -5.05 -27.71
N PRO A 708 -24.74 -4.79 -26.83
CA PRO A 708 -25.40 -3.49 -26.78
C PRO A 708 -24.43 -2.41 -26.29
N ALA A 709 -24.54 -1.19 -26.83
CA ALA A 709 -23.85 -0.05 -26.25
C ALA A 709 -24.44 0.28 -24.86
N PRO A 710 -23.60 0.50 -23.82
CA PRO A 710 -24.11 0.82 -22.49
C PRO A 710 -24.74 2.22 -22.44
N GLN A 711 -25.76 2.39 -21.60
CA GLN A 711 -26.28 3.71 -21.28
C GLN A 711 -25.37 4.36 -20.23
N LEU A 712 -24.64 5.40 -20.62
CA LEU A 712 -23.78 6.14 -19.71
C LEU A 712 -24.60 7.12 -18.85
N PRO A 713 -24.24 7.33 -17.57
CA PRO A 713 -24.98 8.21 -16.69
C PRO A 713 -24.75 9.68 -17.05
N ALA A 714 -25.74 10.52 -16.77
CA ALA A 714 -25.61 11.96 -16.91
C ALA A 714 -24.62 12.53 -15.88
N LEU A 715 -23.99 13.65 -16.22
CA LEU A 715 -23.03 14.37 -15.37
C LEU A 715 -23.58 15.73 -14.92
N ASP A 716 -24.88 15.76 -14.59
CA ASP A 716 -25.57 16.89 -13.96
C ASP A 716 -25.00 17.18 -12.55
N ARG A 717 -24.59 16.12 -11.85
CA ARG A 717 -23.76 16.17 -10.64
C ARG A 717 -22.47 15.36 -10.86
N PRO A 718 -21.42 15.62 -10.07
CA PRO A 718 -20.21 14.81 -10.12
C PRO A 718 -20.52 13.33 -9.87
N PHE A 719 -20.02 12.47 -10.76
CA PHE A 719 -20.09 11.02 -10.65
C PHE A 719 -18.89 10.50 -9.87
N ASN A 720 -19.16 9.75 -8.80
CA ASN A 720 -18.17 9.24 -7.86
C ASN A 720 -17.97 7.74 -8.07
N LEU A 721 -16.80 7.36 -8.56
CA LEU A 721 -16.38 5.99 -8.83
C LEU A 721 -15.25 5.58 -7.89
N LEU A 722 -15.51 4.60 -7.03
CA LEU A 722 -14.49 4.04 -6.15
C LEU A 722 -13.82 2.83 -6.83
N VAL A 723 -12.49 2.78 -6.86
CA VAL A 723 -11.73 1.60 -7.27
C VAL A 723 -11.13 0.98 -6.02
N ALA A 724 -11.62 -0.21 -5.64
CA ALA A 724 -11.25 -0.87 -4.41
C ALA A 724 -10.44 -2.14 -4.70
N GLY A 725 -9.19 -2.19 -4.25
CA GLY A 725 -8.36 -3.35 -4.52
C GLY A 725 -7.07 -3.40 -3.74
N VAL A 726 -6.11 -4.13 -4.30
CA VAL A 726 -4.89 -4.53 -3.60
C VAL A 726 -3.66 -3.97 -4.30
N GLY A 727 -2.67 -3.53 -3.51
CA GLY A 727 -1.42 -2.97 -4.02
C GLY A 727 -0.71 -3.94 -4.97
N GLY A 728 -0.33 -3.44 -6.15
CA GLY A 728 0.36 -4.21 -7.17
C GLY A 728 -0.52 -5.02 -8.13
N THR A 729 -1.85 -4.89 -8.06
CA THR A 729 -2.78 -5.53 -9.03
C THR A 729 -3.22 -4.63 -10.19
N GLY A 730 -2.98 -3.31 -10.11
CA GLY A 730 -3.32 -2.34 -11.17
C GLY A 730 -4.45 -1.37 -10.83
N VAL A 731 -4.83 -1.23 -9.56
CA VAL A 731 -5.88 -0.30 -9.09
C VAL A 731 -5.63 1.15 -9.53
N VAL A 732 -4.41 1.66 -9.25
CA VAL A 732 -3.96 3.01 -9.66
C VAL A 732 -4.04 3.19 -11.19
N THR A 733 -3.73 2.13 -11.94
CA THR A 733 -3.80 2.18 -13.41
C THR A 733 -5.23 2.35 -13.91
N ILE A 734 -6.21 1.68 -13.30
CA ILE A 734 -7.63 1.86 -13.66
C ILE A 734 -8.04 3.32 -13.45
N GLY A 735 -7.74 3.91 -12.28
CA GLY A 735 -8.06 5.30 -11.98
C GLY A 735 -7.45 6.29 -12.97
N ALA A 736 -6.17 6.09 -13.30
CA ALA A 736 -5.45 6.90 -14.29
C ALA A 736 -6.03 6.78 -15.71
N LEU A 737 -6.40 5.57 -16.16
CA LEU A 737 -7.01 5.35 -17.48
C LEU A 737 -8.37 6.04 -17.60
N ILE A 738 -9.22 5.91 -16.59
CA ILE A 738 -10.56 6.51 -16.59
C ILE A 738 -10.47 8.04 -16.59
N THR A 739 -9.61 8.60 -15.75
CA THR A 739 -9.47 10.06 -15.65
C THR A 739 -8.80 10.68 -16.87
N MET A 740 -7.85 9.98 -17.50
CA MET A 740 -7.29 10.38 -18.79
C MET A 740 -8.34 10.29 -19.90
N ALA A 741 -9.17 9.24 -19.94
CA ALA A 741 -10.26 9.16 -20.91
C ALA A 741 -11.26 10.32 -20.73
N ALA A 742 -11.66 10.63 -19.49
CA ALA A 742 -12.49 11.81 -19.20
C ALA A 742 -11.78 13.12 -19.60
N HIS A 743 -10.46 13.19 -19.42
CA HIS A 743 -9.67 14.33 -19.88
C HIS A 743 -9.77 14.51 -21.40
N LEU A 744 -9.56 13.45 -22.17
CA LEU A 744 -9.62 13.48 -23.64
C LEU A 744 -11.01 13.90 -24.17
N GLU A 745 -12.08 13.66 -23.42
CA GLU A 745 -13.45 14.07 -23.76
C GLU A 745 -13.82 15.49 -23.30
N GLY A 746 -12.89 16.25 -22.71
CA GLY A 746 -13.15 17.59 -22.21
C GLY A 746 -13.90 17.66 -20.87
N LYS A 747 -14.13 16.53 -20.19
CA LYS A 747 -14.87 16.44 -18.92
C LYS A 747 -14.02 16.87 -17.72
N GLY A 748 -14.63 17.32 -16.64
CA GLY A 748 -13.93 17.45 -15.36
C GLY A 748 -13.50 16.07 -14.86
N SER A 749 -12.23 15.90 -14.48
CA SER A 749 -11.74 14.63 -13.95
C SER A 749 -10.72 14.82 -12.83
N SER A 750 -10.85 14.01 -11.80
CA SER A 750 -9.86 13.87 -10.73
C SER A 750 -9.72 12.42 -10.29
N VAL A 751 -8.51 12.02 -9.94
CA VAL A 751 -8.22 10.76 -9.26
C VAL A 751 -7.35 11.04 -8.05
N LEU A 752 -7.65 10.40 -6.93
CA LEU A 752 -6.81 10.37 -5.74
C LEU A 752 -6.58 8.92 -5.35
N ASP A 753 -5.31 8.51 -5.29
CA ASP A 753 -4.94 7.12 -4.99
C ASP A 753 -4.30 7.01 -3.61
N PHE A 754 -5.01 6.41 -2.66
CA PHE A 754 -4.45 6.10 -1.34
C PHE A 754 -3.88 4.69 -1.30
N THR A 755 -2.56 4.62 -1.14
CA THR A 755 -1.84 3.36 -0.90
C THR A 755 -1.47 3.25 0.58
N GLY A 756 -1.88 2.15 1.25
CA GLY A 756 -1.47 1.91 2.63
C GLY A 756 0.02 1.59 2.77
N PHE A 757 0.49 1.34 3.99
CA PHE A 757 1.90 1.01 4.31
C PHE A 757 2.55 -0.09 3.45
N ALA A 758 1.77 -1.04 2.93
CA ALA A 758 2.32 -2.14 2.14
C ALA A 758 2.26 -1.82 0.64
N GLN A 759 3.44 -1.76 0.00
CA GLN A 759 3.59 -1.50 -1.43
C GLN A 759 2.85 -2.53 -2.32
N LYS A 760 2.80 -3.78 -1.89
CA LYS A 760 2.00 -4.84 -2.51
C LYS A 760 1.16 -5.55 -1.47
N PHE A 761 0.03 -6.09 -1.89
CA PHE A 761 -0.88 -6.86 -1.04
C PHE A 761 -1.58 -6.10 0.10
N GLY A 762 -1.27 -4.80 0.27
CA GLY A 762 -2.02 -3.88 1.11
C GLY A 762 -3.27 -3.35 0.42
N THR A 763 -4.17 -2.76 1.22
CA THR A 763 -5.36 -2.07 0.73
C THR A 763 -4.99 -0.84 -0.09
N VAL A 764 -5.64 -0.68 -1.25
CA VAL A 764 -5.59 0.52 -2.09
C VAL A 764 -7.00 0.94 -2.43
N LEU A 765 -7.28 2.23 -2.25
CA LEU A 765 -8.53 2.87 -2.66
C LEU A 765 -8.20 3.99 -3.63
N GLY A 766 -8.73 3.89 -4.85
CA GLY A 766 -8.69 4.95 -5.85
C GLY A 766 -10.02 5.69 -5.90
N TYR A 767 -9.99 6.98 -5.68
CA TYR A 767 -11.16 7.86 -5.69
C TYR A 767 -11.22 8.57 -7.02
N VAL A 768 -12.10 8.16 -7.92
CA VAL A 768 -12.28 8.78 -9.24
C VAL A 768 -13.54 9.63 -9.22
N ARG A 769 -13.41 10.91 -9.54
CA ARG A 769 -14.57 11.82 -9.72
C ARG A 769 -14.58 12.40 -11.11
N ILE A 770 -15.74 12.36 -11.74
CA ILE A 770 -15.94 12.84 -13.11
C ILE A 770 -17.13 13.81 -13.10
N ALA A 771 -17.01 14.95 -13.76
CA ALA A 771 -18.08 15.92 -13.91
C ALA A 771 -18.11 16.47 -15.33
N SER A 772 -19.16 17.21 -15.68
CA SER A 772 -19.27 17.85 -16.99
C SER A 772 -18.14 18.87 -17.25
N ALA A 773 -17.69 19.57 -16.21
CA ALA A 773 -16.58 20.54 -16.26
C ALA A 773 -15.63 20.39 -15.06
N PRO A 774 -14.35 20.78 -15.17
CA PRO A 774 -13.37 20.71 -14.07
C PRO A 774 -13.82 21.43 -12.79
N ASP A 775 -14.36 22.64 -12.91
CA ASP A 775 -14.75 23.48 -11.76
C ASP A 775 -15.92 22.92 -10.95
N SER A 776 -16.67 21.97 -11.52
CA SER A 776 -17.74 21.25 -10.82
C SER A 776 -17.21 20.23 -9.80
N ILE A 777 -15.92 19.90 -9.83
CA ILE A 777 -15.30 19.00 -8.85
C ILE A 777 -14.71 19.84 -7.72
N CYS A 778 -15.51 20.00 -6.65
CA CYS A 778 -15.08 20.76 -5.48
C CYS A 778 -14.08 20.01 -4.60
N GLN A 779 -14.03 18.68 -4.59
CA GLN A 779 -13.14 17.91 -3.71
C GLN A 779 -12.69 16.63 -4.42
N VAL A 780 -11.47 16.15 -4.18
CA VAL A 780 -10.92 14.96 -4.86
C VAL A 780 -11.33 13.63 -4.22
N ARG A 781 -11.55 13.61 -2.90
CA ARG A 781 -12.00 12.42 -2.17
C ARG A 781 -13.50 12.21 -2.38
N ILE A 782 -13.94 10.95 -2.38
CA ILE A 782 -15.37 10.62 -2.36
C ILE A 782 -15.84 10.64 -0.92
N GLU A 783 -16.98 11.30 -0.68
CA GLU A 783 -17.55 11.44 0.66
C GLU A 783 -18.21 10.13 1.15
N GLU A 784 -18.49 10.04 2.44
CA GLU A 784 -19.24 8.92 3.00
C GLU A 784 -20.65 8.84 2.37
N GLY A 785 -21.10 7.62 2.05
CA GLY A 785 -22.37 7.39 1.36
C GLY A 785 -22.46 7.93 -0.08
N ALA A 786 -21.37 8.44 -0.66
CA ALA A 786 -21.42 9.20 -1.91
C ALA A 786 -21.00 8.43 -3.18
N ALA A 787 -20.57 7.17 -3.11
CA ALA A 787 -20.20 6.38 -4.29
C ALA A 787 -21.40 6.05 -5.20
N ASP A 788 -21.34 6.45 -6.46
CA ASP A 788 -22.30 6.04 -7.50
C ASP A 788 -21.95 4.64 -8.02
N ALA A 789 -20.66 4.33 -8.12
CA ALA A 789 -20.19 3.03 -8.57
C ALA A 789 -18.90 2.57 -7.87
N VAL A 790 -18.66 1.26 -7.88
CA VAL A 790 -17.45 0.61 -7.35
C VAL A 790 -16.89 -0.42 -8.33
N ILE A 791 -15.61 -0.31 -8.66
CA ILE A 791 -14.84 -1.39 -9.29
C ILE A 791 -14.09 -2.12 -8.16
N GLY A 792 -14.66 -3.21 -7.67
CA GLY A 792 -14.13 -4.02 -6.59
C GLY A 792 -13.19 -5.11 -7.10
N CYS A 793 -11.91 -4.77 -7.31
CA CYS A 793 -10.87 -5.73 -7.73
C CYS A 793 -10.51 -6.77 -6.66
N ASP A 794 -10.89 -6.56 -5.38
CA ASP A 794 -10.71 -7.50 -4.27
C ASP A 794 -11.90 -7.44 -3.30
N ALA A 795 -12.53 -8.58 -3.03
CA ALA A 795 -13.72 -8.65 -2.18
C ALA A 795 -13.46 -8.30 -0.70
N VAL A 796 -12.25 -8.55 -0.18
CA VAL A 796 -11.90 -8.23 1.22
C VAL A 796 -11.77 -6.72 1.41
N VAL A 797 -11.15 -6.02 0.45
CA VAL A 797 -11.06 -4.56 0.45
C VAL A 797 -12.43 -3.94 0.20
N CYS A 798 -13.19 -4.45 -0.77
CA CYS A 798 -14.53 -3.96 -1.10
C CYS A 798 -15.54 -4.12 0.05
N SER A 799 -15.34 -5.09 0.95
CA SER A 799 -16.17 -5.26 2.17
C SER A 799 -15.50 -4.74 3.45
N SER A 800 -14.44 -3.92 3.32
CA SER A 800 -13.78 -3.30 4.46
C SER A 800 -14.50 -2.03 4.92
N PRO A 801 -14.40 -1.65 6.21
CA PRO A 801 -14.95 -0.39 6.72
C PRO A 801 -14.57 0.83 5.89
N LYS A 802 -13.31 0.90 5.44
CA LYS A 802 -12.79 2.04 4.68
C LYS A 802 -13.44 2.17 3.30
N ALA A 803 -13.74 1.07 2.62
CA ALA A 803 -14.39 1.11 1.32
C ALA A 803 -15.91 1.30 1.48
N SER A 804 -16.53 0.53 2.39
CA SER A 804 -17.98 0.49 2.50
C SER A 804 -18.59 1.76 3.06
N ALA A 805 -17.84 2.54 3.84
CA ALA A 805 -18.27 3.86 4.31
C ALA A 805 -18.68 4.79 3.14
N HIS A 806 -18.28 4.51 1.91
CA HIS A 806 -18.68 5.29 0.74
C HIS A 806 -19.96 4.77 0.06
N TYR A 807 -20.50 3.61 0.45
CA TYR A 807 -21.61 2.97 -0.25
C TYR A 807 -22.96 3.53 0.17
N ARG A 808 -23.94 3.44 -0.73
CA ARG A 808 -25.34 3.68 -0.44
C ARG A 808 -26.23 2.70 -1.20
N ALA A 809 -27.52 2.68 -0.87
CA ALA A 809 -28.50 1.99 -1.69
C ALA A 809 -28.45 2.52 -3.13
N GLY A 810 -28.37 1.61 -4.10
CA GLY A 810 -28.25 1.96 -5.52
C GLY A 810 -26.82 2.15 -6.04
N THR A 811 -25.77 2.00 -5.23
CA THR A 811 -24.38 1.99 -5.71
C THR A 811 -24.14 0.76 -6.60
N GLY A 812 -23.77 0.96 -7.87
CA GLY A 812 -23.46 -0.13 -8.80
C GLY A 812 -22.06 -0.71 -8.54
N ILE A 813 -21.92 -2.04 -8.48
CA ILE A 813 -20.65 -2.70 -8.13
C ILE A 813 -20.32 -3.81 -9.12
N VAL A 814 -19.10 -3.79 -9.67
CA VAL A 814 -18.48 -4.98 -10.26
C VAL A 814 -17.48 -5.56 -9.26
N LEU A 815 -17.70 -6.79 -8.82
CA LEU A 815 -16.96 -7.43 -7.74
C LEU A 815 -16.17 -8.66 -8.23
N ASN A 816 -14.87 -8.65 -7.99
CA ASN A 816 -14.02 -9.81 -8.24
C ASN A 816 -14.13 -10.82 -7.09
N GLN A 817 -14.55 -12.05 -7.40
CA GLN A 817 -14.71 -13.14 -6.43
C GLN A 817 -13.41 -13.89 -6.10
N ALA A 818 -12.31 -13.56 -6.78
CA ALA A 818 -11.03 -14.24 -6.57
C ALA A 818 -10.55 -14.20 -5.11
N GLU A 819 -10.21 -15.36 -4.53
CA GLU A 819 -9.61 -15.46 -3.20
C GLU A 819 -8.12 -15.04 -3.23
N MET A 820 -7.85 -13.74 -3.10
CA MET A 820 -6.49 -13.24 -3.04
C MET A 820 -5.86 -13.43 -1.64
N PRO A 821 -4.61 -13.93 -1.53
CA PRO A 821 -3.98 -14.27 -0.25
C PRO A 821 -3.73 -13.07 0.67
N THR A 822 -4.03 -13.20 1.97
CA THR A 822 -3.80 -12.21 3.04
C THR A 822 -2.69 -12.67 3.99
N GLY A 823 -2.17 -11.78 4.85
CA GLY A 823 -1.24 -12.19 5.93
C GLY A 823 -1.86 -13.24 6.87
N ASP A 824 -3.16 -13.16 7.14
CA ASP A 824 -3.87 -14.14 7.96
C ASP A 824 -3.86 -15.54 7.32
N LEU A 825 -3.96 -15.64 5.99
CA LEU A 825 -3.84 -16.93 5.27
C LEU A 825 -2.44 -17.55 5.34
N VAL A 826 -1.41 -16.74 5.59
CA VAL A 826 -0.02 -17.20 5.78
C VAL A 826 0.19 -17.70 7.21
N LEU A 827 -0.34 -16.97 8.21
CA LEU A 827 -0.20 -17.29 9.63
C LEU A 827 -1.16 -18.40 10.08
N GLN A 828 -2.37 -18.42 9.54
CA GLN A 828 -3.44 -19.35 9.89
C GLN A 828 -3.80 -20.18 8.66
N ARG A 829 -3.43 -21.46 8.70
CA ARG A 829 -3.55 -22.32 7.52
C ARG A 829 -5.01 -22.49 7.04
N ASP A 830 -5.98 -22.47 7.95
CA ASP A 830 -7.39 -22.69 7.63
C ASP A 830 -8.22 -21.39 7.54
N ALA A 831 -7.56 -20.21 7.59
CA ALA A 831 -8.26 -18.92 7.46
C ALA A 831 -9.09 -18.85 6.17
N ASN A 832 -10.35 -18.45 6.28
CA ASN A 832 -11.27 -18.32 5.16
C ASN A 832 -11.60 -16.83 4.95
N LEU A 833 -11.55 -16.37 3.70
CA LEU A 833 -11.89 -15.00 3.35
C LEU A 833 -13.40 -14.74 3.35
N ARG A 834 -14.22 -15.81 3.35
CA ARG A 834 -15.69 -15.78 3.38
C ARG A 834 -16.27 -14.94 2.24
N ILE A 835 -15.80 -15.19 1.02
CA ILE A 835 -16.16 -14.42 -0.18
C ILE A 835 -17.68 -14.36 -0.35
N ASP A 836 -18.38 -15.50 -0.27
CA ASP A 836 -19.84 -15.55 -0.38
C ASP A 836 -20.54 -14.69 0.67
N ALA A 837 -20.05 -14.72 1.92
CA ALA A 837 -20.64 -13.93 3.00
C ALA A 837 -20.38 -12.43 2.82
N ARG A 838 -19.20 -12.06 2.30
CA ARG A 838 -18.84 -10.68 1.95
C ARG A 838 -19.68 -10.16 0.80
N GLU A 839 -19.83 -10.94 -0.25
CA GLU A 839 -20.69 -10.60 -1.38
C GLU A 839 -22.15 -10.45 -0.95
N ALA A 840 -22.69 -11.40 -0.17
CA ALA A 840 -24.05 -11.31 0.36
C ALA A 840 -24.25 -10.04 1.20
N LEU A 841 -23.25 -9.65 2.00
CA LEU A 841 -23.29 -8.42 2.77
C LEU A 841 -23.26 -7.18 1.88
N ILE A 842 -22.41 -7.15 0.84
CA ILE A 842 -22.37 -6.07 -0.14
C ILE A 842 -23.71 -5.95 -0.86
N ARG A 843 -24.27 -7.07 -1.36
CA ARG A 843 -25.59 -7.11 -2.02
C ARG A 843 -26.72 -6.59 -1.13
N ARG A 844 -26.70 -6.91 0.16
CA ARG A 844 -27.66 -6.35 1.14
C ARG A 844 -27.50 -4.84 1.33
N CYS A 845 -26.27 -4.35 1.28
CA CYS A 845 -25.95 -2.94 1.48
C CYS A 845 -26.40 -2.06 0.30
N VAL A 846 -26.11 -2.47 -0.94
CA VAL A 846 -26.35 -1.65 -2.13
C VAL A 846 -27.59 -2.03 -2.94
N GLY A 847 -28.11 -3.25 -2.72
CA GLY A 847 -29.20 -3.85 -3.49
C GLY A 847 -28.71 -5.01 -4.35
N ALA A 848 -29.42 -6.14 -4.34
CA ALA A 848 -28.96 -7.37 -4.99
C ALA A 848 -28.75 -7.23 -6.51
N GLY A 849 -29.61 -6.44 -7.18
CA GLY A 849 -29.51 -6.16 -8.62
C GLY A 849 -28.44 -5.14 -9.01
N GLN A 850 -27.73 -4.56 -8.03
CA GLN A 850 -26.66 -3.58 -8.27
C GLN A 850 -25.27 -4.21 -8.32
N VAL A 851 -25.15 -5.53 -8.13
CA VAL A 851 -23.85 -6.21 -8.02
C VAL A 851 -23.68 -7.25 -9.14
N LEU A 852 -22.71 -7.02 -10.03
CA LEU A 852 -22.17 -8.03 -10.94
C LEU A 852 -20.92 -8.64 -10.30
N ALA A 853 -20.92 -9.95 -10.06
CA ALA A 853 -19.80 -10.63 -9.40
C ALA A 853 -19.34 -11.84 -10.22
N PHE A 854 -18.02 -11.96 -10.43
CA PHE A 854 -17.40 -13.10 -11.10
C PHE A 854 -15.91 -13.20 -10.71
N ASP A 855 -15.28 -14.34 -10.97
CA ASP A 855 -13.84 -14.53 -10.74
C ASP A 855 -13.02 -14.05 -11.95
N ALA A 856 -12.67 -12.77 -11.98
CA ALA A 856 -11.89 -12.16 -13.04
C ALA A 856 -10.46 -12.73 -13.13
N ASN A 857 -9.91 -13.26 -12.03
CA ASN A 857 -8.58 -13.88 -12.04
C ASN A 857 -8.60 -15.19 -12.82
N THR A 858 -9.62 -16.02 -12.59
CA THR A 858 -9.81 -17.26 -13.34
C THR A 858 -10.00 -16.97 -14.83
N VAL A 859 -10.81 -15.96 -15.18
CA VAL A 859 -11.00 -15.55 -16.59
C VAL A 859 -9.68 -15.11 -17.23
N ALA A 860 -8.91 -14.26 -16.55
CA ALA A 860 -7.61 -13.80 -17.02
C ALA A 860 -6.60 -14.95 -17.16
N GLU A 861 -6.58 -15.91 -16.22
CA GLU A 861 -5.67 -17.06 -16.30
C GLU A 861 -6.02 -17.99 -17.46
N GLN A 862 -7.30 -18.31 -17.69
CA GLN A 862 -7.70 -19.21 -18.78
C GLN A 862 -7.55 -18.58 -20.17
N LEU A 863 -7.99 -17.33 -20.34
CA LEU A 863 -8.04 -16.70 -21.66
C LEU A 863 -6.75 -15.96 -22.04
N MET A 864 -5.96 -15.53 -21.04
CA MET A 864 -4.78 -14.70 -21.28
C MET A 864 -3.47 -15.25 -20.67
N GLY A 865 -3.56 -16.30 -19.85
CA GLY A 865 -2.40 -16.96 -19.22
C GLY A 865 -1.77 -16.23 -18.04
N ASP A 866 -2.33 -15.07 -17.64
CA ASP A 866 -1.79 -14.26 -16.55
C ASP A 866 -2.90 -13.48 -15.85
N THR A 867 -3.02 -13.69 -14.53
CA THR A 867 -3.98 -13.00 -13.66
C THR A 867 -3.79 -11.47 -13.61
N VAL A 868 -2.66 -10.94 -14.09
CA VAL A 868 -2.37 -9.49 -14.11
C VAL A 868 -3.41 -8.67 -14.91
N PHE A 869 -4.11 -9.31 -15.85
CA PHE A 869 -5.12 -8.65 -16.69
C PHE A 869 -6.52 -8.59 -16.05
N ALA A 870 -6.73 -9.25 -14.91
CA ALA A 870 -8.03 -9.29 -14.22
C ALA A 870 -8.60 -7.89 -13.98
N ASN A 871 -7.76 -6.92 -13.62
CA ASN A 871 -8.16 -5.54 -13.38
C ASN A 871 -8.72 -4.83 -14.64
N MET A 872 -8.16 -5.11 -15.83
CA MET A 872 -8.70 -4.58 -17.09
C MET A 872 -10.01 -5.26 -17.50
N ILE A 873 -10.16 -6.57 -17.21
CA ILE A 873 -11.43 -7.28 -17.37
C ILE A 873 -12.51 -6.66 -16.48
N MET A 874 -12.17 -6.36 -15.22
CA MET A 874 -13.08 -5.66 -14.30
C MET A 874 -13.49 -4.27 -14.81
N LEU A 875 -12.56 -3.51 -15.41
CA LEU A 875 -12.86 -2.22 -16.04
C LEU A 875 -13.79 -2.37 -17.25
N GLY A 876 -13.55 -3.35 -18.12
CA GLY A 876 -14.42 -3.64 -19.27
C GLY A 876 -15.83 -4.01 -18.86
N ALA A 877 -15.96 -4.86 -17.83
CA ALA A 877 -17.25 -5.25 -17.27
C ALA A 877 -17.99 -4.05 -16.65
N ALA A 878 -17.29 -3.20 -15.89
CA ALA A 878 -17.87 -2.00 -15.30
C ALA A 878 -18.33 -0.99 -16.36
N TRP A 879 -17.56 -0.80 -17.42
CA TRP A 879 -17.95 0.06 -18.54
C TRP A 879 -19.20 -0.47 -19.25
N GLN A 880 -19.26 -1.78 -19.51
CA GLN A 880 -20.41 -2.42 -20.15
C GLN A 880 -21.69 -2.36 -19.30
N GLN A 881 -21.56 -2.27 -17.97
CA GLN A 881 -22.67 -2.04 -17.03
C GLN A 881 -23.07 -0.55 -16.91
N GLY A 882 -22.44 0.36 -17.66
CA GLY A 882 -22.72 1.80 -17.60
C GLY A 882 -22.16 2.48 -16.34
N LEU A 883 -21.21 1.86 -15.64
CA LEU A 883 -20.67 2.37 -14.36
C LEU A 883 -19.47 3.31 -14.53
N VAL A 884 -19.02 3.54 -15.76
CA VAL A 884 -17.86 4.39 -16.06
C VAL A 884 -18.27 5.45 -17.10
N PRO A 885 -18.43 6.74 -16.71
CA PRO A 885 -19.07 7.75 -17.55
C PRO A 885 -18.14 8.38 -18.60
N VAL A 886 -17.47 7.54 -19.39
CA VAL A 886 -16.61 7.94 -20.51
C VAL A 886 -16.86 7.03 -21.71
N GLY A 887 -16.61 7.53 -22.91
CA GLY A 887 -16.75 6.78 -24.15
C GLY A 887 -15.67 5.71 -24.32
N GLU A 888 -16.01 4.66 -25.07
CA GLU A 888 -15.09 3.55 -25.38
C GLU A 888 -13.83 4.05 -26.09
N ALA A 889 -13.98 4.90 -27.11
CA ALA A 889 -12.86 5.41 -27.88
C ALA A 889 -11.84 6.16 -27.03
N ALA A 890 -12.30 6.95 -26.06
CA ALA A 890 -11.43 7.68 -25.14
C ALA A 890 -10.69 6.73 -24.17
N LEU A 891 -11.35 5.69 -23.67
CA LEU A 891 -10.69 4.64 -22.87
C LEU A 891 -9.63 3.89 -23.69
N GLN A 892 -9.96 3.50 -24.91
CA GLN A 892 -9.03 2.83 -25.81
C GLN A 892 -7.82 3.69 -26.14
N GLN A 893 -8.00 5.01 -26.29
CA GLN A 893 -6.91 5.95 -26.48
C GLN A 893 -6.08 6.15 -25.21
N ALA A 894 -6.70 6.20 -24.02
CA ALA A 894 -5.98 6.25 -22.75
C ALA A 894 -5.08 5.00 -22.56
N VAL A 895 -5.55 3.82 -22.99
CA VAL A 895 -4.75 2.58 -22.98
C VAL A 895 -3.53 2.70 -23.92
N VAL A 896 -3.69 3.32 -25.09
CA VAL A 896 -2.58 3.60 -26.03
C VAL A 896 -1.57 4.56 -25.40
N LEU A 897 -2.03 5.68 -24.84
CA LEU A 897 -1.17 6.67 -24.20
C LEU A 897 -0.38 6.09 -23.02
N ASN A 898 -0.97 5.15 -22.27
CA ASN A 898 -0.27 4.45 -21.19
C ASN A 898 0.88 3.56 -21.70
N GLY A 899 0.84 3.09 -22.95
CA GLY A 899 1.96 2.45 -23.65
C GLY A 899 2.39 1.07 -23.16
N VAL A 900 1.76 0.49 -22.13
CA VAL A 900 2.12 -0.81 -21.57
C VAL A 900 1.22 -1.91 -22.11
N ALA A 901 1.80 -2.89 -22.83
CA ALA A 901 1.12 -4.09 -23.32
C ALA A 901 -0.26 -3.81 -23.97
N VAL A 902 -0.31 -2.78 -24.81
CA VAL A 902 -1.53 -2.14 -25.34
C VAL A 902 -2.54 -3.19 -25.84
N GLU A 903 -2.16 -4.00 -26.83
CA GLU A 903 -3.06 -5.00 -27.44
C GLU A 903 -3.67 -5.99 -26.42
N LYS A 904 -2.89 -6.42 -25.43
CA LYS A 904 -3.39 -7.32 -24.39
C LYS A 904 -4.37 -6.63 -23.44
N ASN A 905 -4.10 -5.38 -23.08
CA ASN A 905 -5.01 -4.62 -22.23
C ASN A 905 -6.32 -4.27 -22.94
N ARG A 906 -6.28 -4.04 -24.27
CA ARG A 906 -7.48 -3.92 -25.10
C ARG A 906 -8.30 -5.20 -25.11
N MET A 907 -7.65 -6.33 -25.40
CA MET A 907 -8.29 -7.65 -25.36
C MET A 907 -8.90 -7.96 -23.98
N ALA A 908 -8.20 -7.63 -22.89
CA ALA A 908 -8.72 -7.81 -21.53
C ALA A 908 -9.97 -6.97 -21.26
N PHE A 909 -9.97 -5.71 -21.70
CA PHE A 909 -11.14 -4.83 -21.61
C PHE A 909 -12.34 -5.43 -22.38
N ASP A 910 -12.10 -5.92 -23.59
CA ASP A 910 -13.13 -6.53 -24.43
C ASP A 910 -13.69 -7.82 -23.84
N ILE A 911 -12.84 -8.70 -23.28
CA ILE A 911 -13.28 -9.88 -22.52
C ILE A 911 -14.18 -9.47 -21.34
N GLY A 912 -13.83 -8.40 -20.64
CA GLY A 912 -14.65 -7.84 -19.55
C GLY A 912 -16.05 -7.45 -20.01
N ARG A 913 -16.16 -6.82 -21.18
CA ARG A 913 -17.45 -6.45 -21.77
C ARG A 913 -18.29 -7.67 -22.09
N ILE A 914 -17.69 -8.68 -22.73
CA ILE A 914 -18.38 -9.94 -23.04
C ILE A 914 -18.85 -10.61 -21.76
N MET A 915 -18.00 -10.70 -20.73
CA MET A 915 -18.37 -11.30 -19.44
C MET A 915 -19.57 -10.60 -18.77
N ALA A 916 -19.70 -9.28 -18.93
CA ALA A 916 -20.80 -8.52 -18.35
C ALA A 916 -22.13 -8.63 -19.11
N ALA A 917 -22.08 -8.85 -20.43
CA ALA A 917 -23.27 -8.82 -21.29
C ALA A 917 -23.71 -10.22 -21.79
N GLN A 918 -22.76 -11.12 -22.02
CA GLN A 918 -22.96 -12.47 -22.57
C GLN A 918 -21.97 -13.47 -21.93
N PRO A 919 -22.04 -13.73 -20.60
CA PRO A 919 -21.10 -14.61 -19.90
C PRO A 919 -21.08 -16.03 -20.49
N ASP A 920 -22.24 -16.55 -20.91
CA ASP A 920 -22.40 -17.88 -21.53
C ASP A 920 -21.53 -18.07 -22.79
N ALA A 921 -21.16 -16.98 -23.47
CA ALA A 921 -20.26 -17.02 -24.62
C ALA A 921 -18.83 -17.42 -24.25
N LEU A 922 -18.44 -17.32 -22.97
CA LEU A 922 -17.10 -17.66 -22.47
C LEU A 922 -17.08 -19.00 -21.72
N ASP A 923 -18.24 -19.57 -21.38
CA ASP A 923 -18.38 -20.83 -20.65
C ASP A 923 -17.55 -22.01 -21.20
N PRO A 924 -17.38 -22.20 -22.53
CA PRO A 924 -16.57 -23.31 -23.06
C PRO A 924 -15.11 -23.30 -22.61
N TRP A 925 -14.56 -22.15 -22.25
CA TRP A 925 -13.18 -21.97 -21.81
C TRP A 925 -13.03 -21.83 -20.29
N MET A 926 -14.14 -21.84 -19.54
CA MET A 926 -14.13 -21.72 -18.08
C MET A 926 -13.98 -23.09 -17.40
N PRO A 927 -13.28 -23.15 -16.25
CA PRO A 927 -13.13 -24.40 -15.52
C PRO A 927 -14.49 -24.85 -14.98
N LYS A 928 -14.82 -26.13 -15.16
CA LYS A 928 -16.03 -26.70 -14.56
C LYS A 928 -15.92 -26.63 -13.03
N PRO A 929 -17.00 -26.23 -12.32
CA PRO A 929 -17.00 -26.19 -10.87
C PRO A 929 -16.58 -27.56 -10.29
N LEU A 930 -15.69 -27.55 -9.30
CA LEU A 930 -15.34 -28.76 -8.56
C LEU A 930 -16.59 -29.30 -7.87
N GLN A 931 -17.15 -30.40 -8.38
CA GLN A 931 -18.27 -31.08 -7.74
C GLN A 931 -17.75 -31.85 -6.53
N GLN A 932 -17.89 -31.29 -5.33
CA GLN A 932 -17.73 -32.10 -4.13
C GLN A 932 -18.86 -33.14 -4.08
N PRO A 933 -18.57 -34.39 -3.63
CA PRO A 933 -19.62 -35.38 -3.39
C PRO A 933 -20.63 -34.80 -2.38
N LYS A 934 -21.80 -34.40 -2.88
CA LYS A 934 -22.87 -33.81 -2.06
C LYS A 934 -23.43 -34.85 -1.10
N ASP A 935 -23.51 -36.09 -1.54
CA ASP A 935 -24.00 -37.23 -0.77
C ASP A 935 -22.87 -37.93 0.01
N ILE A 936 -23.19 -38.33 1.25
CA ILE A 936 -22.31 -39.10 2.13
C ILE A 936 -21.93 -40.45 1.52
N GLU A 937 -22.85 -41.11 0.81
CA GLU A 937 -22.60 -42.40 0.16
C GLU A 937 -21.64 -42.25 -1.02
N ALA A 938 -21.78 -41.17 -1.79
CA ALA A 938 -20.84 -40.83 -2.85
C ALA A 938 -19.43 -40.55 -2.28
N LEU A 939 -19.34 -39.86 -1.13
CA LEU A 939 -18.07 -39.64 -0.43
C LEU A 939 -17.44 -40.96 0.02
N ILE A 940 -18.19 -41.82 0.71
CA ILE A 940 -17.70 -43.12 1.20
C ILE A 940 -17.25 -43.99 0.03
N THR A 941 -18.04 -44.07 -1.04
CA THR A 941 -17.70 -44.82 -2.25
C THR A 941 -16.41 -44.31 -2.89
N HIS A 942 -16.29 -42.99 -3.05
CA HIS A 942 -15.09 -42.37 -3.60
C HIS A 942 -13.85 -42.66 -2.73
N ARG A 943 -13.96 -42.56 -1.40
CA ARG A 943 -12.88 -42.90 -0.46
C ARG A 943 -12.52 -44.39 -0.51
N ALA A 944 -13.50 -45.27 -0.61
CA ALA A 944 -13.29 -46.71 -0.75
C ALA A 944 -12.53 -47.04 -2.04
N GLN A 945 -12.89 -46.44 -3.18
CA GLN A 945 -12.17 -46.58 -4.45
C GLN A 945 -10.70 -46.13 -4.32
N PHE A 946 -10.46 -45.01 -3.63
CA PHE A 946 -9.11 -44.55 -3.35
C PHE A 946 -8.33 -45.57 -2.49
N LEU A 947 -8.95 -46.12 -1.45
CA LEU A 947 -8.33 -47.12 -0.57
C LEU A 947 -8.02 -48.45 -1.28
N THR A 948 -8.82 -48.84 -2.27
CA THR A 948 -8.53 -49.98 -3.15
C THR A 948 -7.24 -49.76 -3.93
N GLY A 949 -7.07 -48.56 -4.50
CA GLY A 949 -5.84 -48.15 -5.18
C GLY A 949 -4.64 -48.09 -4.23
N TYR A 950 -4.86 -47.55 -3.02
CA TYR A 950 -3.87 -47.40 -1.96
C TYR A 950 -3.30 -48.74 -1.49
N GLN A 951 -4.16 -49.72 -1.15
CA GLN A 951 -3.75 -51.05 -0.69
C GLN A 951 -4.40 -52.14 -1.56
N ASN A 952 -5.66 -52.49 -1.28
CA ASN A 952 -6.45 -53.52 -1.97
C ASN A 952 -7.94 -53.44 -1.57
N ALA A 953 -8.78 -54.28 -2.19
CA ALA A 953 -10.23 -54.31 -1.93
C ALA A 953 -10.60 -54.71 -0.48
N ALA A 954 -9.83 -55.60 0.15
CA ALA A 954 -10.08 -55.97 1.55
C ALA A 954 -9.89 -54.76 2.50
N TYR A 955 -8.90 -53.91 2.21
CA TYR A 955 -8.65 -52.70 2.99
C TYR A 955 -9.76 -51.64 2.82
N SER A 956 -10.28 -51.47 1.59
CA SER A 956 -11.45 -50.62 1.37
C SER A 956 -12.71 -51.16 2.04
N SER A 957 -12.90 -52.49 2.07
CA SER A 957 -14.04 -53.11 2.77
C SER A 957 -14.00 -52.88 4.28
N ARG A 958 -12.81 -52.81 4.90
CA ARG A 958 -12.67 -52.42 6.32
C ARG A 958 -13.21 -51.01 6.57
N TYR A 959 -12.90 -50.07 5.69
CA TYR A 959 -13.39 -48.69 5.78
C TYR A 959 -14.92 -48.62 5.66
N THR A 960 -15.50 -49.25 4.62
CA THR A 960 -16.96 -49.22 4.42
C THR A 960 -17.69 -49.94 5.55
N ALA A 961 -17.17 -51.07 6.05
CA ALA A 961 -17.76 -51.78 7.18
C ALA A 961 -17.73 -50.95 8.48
N ARG A 962 -16.61 -50.27 8.78
CA ARG A 962 -16.51 -49.40 9.97
C ARG A 962 -17.47 -48.22 9.90
N MET A 963 -17.61 -47.60 8.72
CA MET A 963 -18.55 -46.50 8.49
C MET A 963 -20.00 -46.94 8.54
N ALA A 964 -20.33 -48.11 7.99
CA ALA A 964 -21.67 -48.69 8.11
C ALA A 964 -22.03 -48.96 9.58
N ARG A 965 -21.08 -49.48 10.38
CA ARG A 965 -21.27 -49.65 11.83
C ARG A 965 -21.48 -48.33 12.56
N PHE A 966 -20.66 -47.33 12.25
CA PHE A 966 -20.78 -46.00 12.86
C PHE A 966 -22.13 -45.35 12.53
N ARG A 967 -22.56 -45.42 11.26
CA ARG A 967 -23.88 -44.93 10.83
C ARG A 967 -25.04 -45.67 11.52
N ALA A 968 -24.93 -46.98 11.70
CA ALA A 968 -25.94 -47.78 12.39
C ALA A 968 -26.04 -47.45 13.89
N ALA A 969 -24.93 -47.10 14.53
CA ALA A 969 -24.90 -46.69 15.93
C ALA A 969 -25.45 -45.27 16.16
N LEU A 970 -25.46 -44.41 15.12
CA LEU A 970 -25.96 -43.05 15.17
C LEU A 970 -27.08 -42.78 14.13
N PRO A 971 -28.29 -43.35 14.29
CA PRO A 971 -29.36 -43.23 13.30
C PRO A 971 -29.92 -41.80 13.15
N GLN A 972 -29.70 -40.94 14.15
CA GLN A 972 -30.15 -39.54 14.19
C GLN A 972 -29.00 -38.53 13.99
N ALA A 973 -27.81 -38.98 13.59
CA ALA A 973 -26.69 -38.06 13.35
C ALA A 973 -26.86 -37.26 12.07
N ASP A 974 -26.48 -35.99 12.14
CA ASP A 974 -26.42 -35.11 10.98
C ASP A 974 -25.33 -35.57 10.00
N ASP A 975 -25.52 -35.25 8.72
CA ASP A 975 -24.54 -35.54 7.66
C ASP A 975 -23.14 -34.98 7.97
N ALA A 976 -23.05 -33.88 8.73
CA ALA A 976 -21.79 -33.30 9.16
C ALA A 976 -20.97 -34.24 10.07
N VAL A 977 -21.63 -34.96 10.99
CA VAL A 977 -21.00 -35.92 11.90
C VAL A 977 -20.50 -37.14 11.12
N LEU A 978 -21.35 -37.69 10.24
CA LEU A 978 -20.98 -38.82 9.39
C LEU A 978 -19.83 -38.47 8.43
N ARG A 979 -19.85 -37.25 7.87
CA ARG A 979 -18.80 -36.74 6.99
C ARG A 979 -17.48 -36.57 7.73
N ALA A 980 -17.50 -35.97 8.93
CA ALA A 980 -16.29 -35.80 9.74
C ALA A 980 -15.66 -37.16 10.10
N ALA A 981 -16.47 -38.15 10.47
CA ALA A 981 -16.02 -39.52 10.71
C ALA A 981 -15.41 -40.18 9.46
N ALA A 982 -16.10 -40.08 8.31
CA ALA A 982 -15.64 -40.63 7.04
C ALA A 982 -14.30 -40.01 6.60
N GLU A 983 -14.19 -38.68 6.65
CA GLU A 983 -12.97 -37.95 6.28
C GLU A 983 -11.80 -38.22 7.24
N GLY A 984 -12.08 -38.26 8.55
CA GLY A 984 -11.08 -38.57 9.59
C GLY A 984 -10.55 -40.00 9.48
N LEU A 985 -11.44 -40.98 9.32
CA LEU A 985 -11.05 -42.39 9.19
C LEU A 985 -10.28 -42.61 7.89
N PHE A 986 -10.76 -42.06 6.78
CA PHE A 986 -10.06 -42.13 5.50
C PHE A 986 -8.64 -41.53 5.61
N ARG A 987 -8.48 -40.38 6.27
CA ARG A 987 -7.17 -39.73 6.47
C ARG A 987 -6.16 -40.64 7.17
N PHE A 988 -6.57 -41.35 8.23
CA PHE A 988 -5.67 -42.25 8.97
C PHE A 988 -5.55 -43.64 8.36
N MET A 989 -6.46 -44.06 7.48
CA MET A 989 -6.30 -45.28 6.69
C MET A 989 -5.43 -45.05 5.44
N ALA A 990 -5.56 -43.89 4.80
CA ALA A 990 -4.79 -43.47 3.63
C ALA A 990 -3.64 -42.53 4.02
N TYR A 991 -2.88 -42.87 5.07
CA TYR A 991 -1.72 -42.08 5.45
C TYR A 991 -0.68 -42.08 4.32
N LYS A 992 -0.05 -40.92 4.10
CA LYS A 992 0.89 -40.73 2.98
C LYS A 992 2.28 -41.22 3.35
N ASP A 993 2.43 -42.53 3.33
CA ASP A 993 3.72 -43.22 3.49
C ASP A 993 4.59 -43.16 2.25
N GLU A 994 5.76 -43.78 2.35
CA GLU A 994 6.76 -43.82 1.28
C GLU A 994 6.20 -44.46 0.00
N TYR A 995 5.40 -45.52 0.14
CA TYR A 995 4.72 -46.21 -0.97
C TYR A 995 3.67 -45.33 -1.63
N GLU A 996 2.84 -44.63 -0.85
CA GLU A 996 1.77 -43.78 -1.34
C GLU A 996 2.30 -42.48 -1.95
N VAL A 997 3.27 -41.83 -1.31
CA VAL A 997 3.95 -40.66 -1.88
C VAL A 997 4.59 -41.01 -3.22
N ALA A 998 5.21 -42.20 -3.31
CA ALA A 998 5.78 -42.70 -4.56
C ALA A 998 4.69 -42.92 -5.64
N ARG A 999 3.55 -43.53 -5.27
CA ARG A 999 2.40 -43.70 -6.17
C ARG A 999 1.86 -42.36 -6.67
N LEU A 1000 1.60 -41.41 -5.76
CA LEU A 1000 1.04 -40.09 -6.09
C LEU A 1000 1.97 -39.20 -6.93
N HIS A 1001 3.29 -39.44 -6.88
CA HIS A 1001 4.25 -38.78 -7.79
C HIS A 1001 4.41 -39.50 -9.14
N THR A 1002 3.92 -40.74 -9.28
CA THR A 1002 4.18 -41.58 -10.46
C THR A 1002 2.92 -42.13 -11.14
N ASP A 1003 1.72 -41.82 -10.64
CA ASP A 1003 0.42 -42.25 -11.19
C ASP A 1003 0.00 -41.55 -12.50
N GLY A 1004 0.80 -40.58 -12.96
CA GLY A 1004 0.61 -39.85 -14.21
C GLY A 1004 -0.29 -38.61 -14.11
N ARG A 1005 -1.11 -38.46 -13.06
CA ARG A 1005 -2.03 -37.31 -12.93
C ARG A 1005 -1.28 -35.99 -12.77
N PHE A 1006 -0.29 -35.98 -11.88
CA PHE A 1006 0.52 -34.78 -11.65
C PHE A 1006 1.40 -34.44 -12.86
N GLU A 1007 1.88 -35.44 -13.62
CA GLU A 1007 2.65 -35.19 -14.83
C GLU A 1007 1.81 -34.58 -15.95
N ALA A 1008 0.56 -35.04 -16.11
CA ALA A 1008 -0.38 -34.42 -17.04
C ALA A 1008 -0.68 -32.96 -16.65
N GLU A 1009 -0.82 -32.67 -15.35
CA GLU A 1009 -0.97 -31.29 -14.85
C GLU A 1009 0.27 -30.43 -15.16
N LEU A 1010 1.48 -30.96 -14.96
CA LEU A 1010 2.72 -30.25 -15.31
C LEU A 1010 2.84 -30.01 -16.82
N ALA A 1011 2.50 -31.00 -17.66
CA ALA A 1011 2.54 -30.89 -19.11
C ALA A 1011 1.46 -29.92 -19.66
N ALA A 1012 0.36 -29.74 -18.93
CA ALA A 1012 -0.64 -28.73 -19.25
C ALA A 1012 -0.16 -27.30 -18.91
N GLY A 1013 0.60 -27.14 -17.81
CA GLY A 1013 1.04 -25.83 -17.32
C GLY A 1013 2.40 -25.34 -17.83
N PHE A 1014 3.26 -26.25 -18.32
CA PHE A 1014 4.64 -25.94 -18.74
C PHE A 1014 4.94 -26.51 -20.12
N GLU A 1015 5.79 -25.80 -20.87
CA GLU A 1015 6.28 -26.17 -22.20
C GLU A 1015 7.82 -26.13 -22.26
N GLY A 1016 8.36 -26.74 -23.32
CA GLY A 1016 9.80 -26.91 -23.52
C GLY A 1016 10.39 -28.14 -22.79
N ASP A 1017 11.70 -28.36 -22.97
CA ASP A 1017 12.42 -29.46 -22.34
C ASP A 1017 12.72 -29.14 -20.87
N PHE A 1018 11.92 -29.67 -19.95
CA PHE A 1018 12.07 -29.43 -18.52
C PHE A 1018 12.44 -30.66 -17.70
N LYS A 1019 13.26 -30.44 -16.68
CA LYS A 1019 13.68 -31.47 -15.71
C LYS A 1019 12.90 -31.33 -14.41
N ILE A 1020 12.38 -32.45 -13.93
CA ILE A 1020 11.65 -32.53 -12.66
C ILE A 1020 12.63 -32.93 -11.54
N ARG A 1021 12.69 -32.14 -10.47
CA ARG A 1021 13.40 -32.48 -9.23
C ARG A 1021 12.43 -32.61 -8.06
N HIS A 1022 12.49 -33.74 -7.36
CA HIS A 1022 11.68 -34.00 -6.16
C HIS A 1022 12.43 -33.57 -4.90
N HIS A 1023 11.74 -32.92 -3.96
CA HIS A 1023 12.32 -32.53 -2.67
C HIS A 1023 11.84 -33.45 -1.56
N LEU A 1024 12.71 -34.36 -1.11
CA LEU A 1024 12.36 -35.44 -0.18
C LEU A 1024 13.34 -35.49 1.00
N ALA A 1025 12.90 -36.09 2.11
CA ALA A 1025 13.74 -36.42 3.27
C ALA A 1025 13.50 -37.90 3.64
N PRO A 1026 14.08 -38.86 2.91
CA PRO A 1026 13.80 -40.28 3.12
C PRO A 1026 14.26 -40.74 4.53
N PRO A 1027 13.44 -41.49 5.29
CA PRO A 1027 13.76 -41.86 6.68
C PRO A 1027 15.06 -42.66 6.84
N ILE A 1028 15.38 -43.51 5.88
CA ILE A 1028 16.54 -44.42 5.91
C ILE A 1028 17.83 -43.71 5.44
N LEU A 1029 17.70 -42.59 4.71
CA LEU A 1029 18.81 -41.82 4.14
C LEU A 1029 18.88 -40.43 4.76
N THR A 1030 18.76 -40.35 6.09
CA THR A 1030 18.83 -39.06 6.80
C THR A 1030 20.27 -38.56 6.88
N PHE A 1031 20.70 -37.82 5.86
CA PHE A 1031 22.03 -37.20 5.76
C PHE A 1031 22.22 -35.97 6.68
N GLY A 1032 21.87 -36.11 7.96
CA GLY A 1032 21.97 -35.05 8.98
C GLY A 1032 20.69 -34.26 9.22
N ARG A 1033 20.81 -33.26 10.10
CA ARG A 1033 19.74 -32.36 10.53
C ARG A 1033 19.96 -30.93 10.01
N ASP A 1034 18.89 -30.16 9.87
CA ASP A 1034 18.97 -28.72 9.62
C ASP A 1034 19.25 -27.94 10.92
N ALA A 1035 19.40 -26.61 10.81
CA ALA A 1035 19.71 -25.74 11.95
C ALA A 1035 18.65 -25.76 13.07
N ARG A 1036 17.46 -26.32 12.83
CA ARG A 1036 16.36 -26.45 13.80
C ARG A 1036 16.24 -27.86 14.36
N GLY A 1037 17.18 -28.74 14.01
CA GLY A 1037 17.17 -30.15 14.40
C GLY A 1037 16.21 -31.03 13.59
N ARG A 1038 15.59 -30.54 12.50
CA ARG A 1038 14.71 -31.34 11.63
C ARG A 1038 15.54 -32.18 10.64
N PRO A 1039 15.08 -33.35 10.16
CA PRO A 1039 15.79 -34.09 9.12
C PRO A 1039 15.98 -33.24 7.85
N ARG A 1040 17.18 -33.28 7.26
CA ARG A 1040 17.52 -32.42 6.12
C ARG A 1040 16.83 -32.87 4.83
N LYS A 1041 16.00 -32.01 4.24
CA LYS A 1041 15.39 -32.23 2.93
C LYS A 1041 16.39 -31.99 1.80
N ARG A 1042 16.40 -32.85 0.77
CA ARG A 1042 17.31 -32.78 -0.39
C ARG A 1042 16.54 -32.86 -1.70
N ALA A 1043 17.13 -32.28 -2.74
CA ALA A 1043 16.62 -32.36 -4.11
C ALA A 1043 17.17 -33.60 -4.81
N PHE A 1044 16.27 -34.40 -5.40
CA PHE A 1044 16.58 -35.59 -6.16
C PHE A 1044 16.19 -35.37 -7.63
N GLY A 1045 17.09 -35.69 -8.57
CA GLY A 1045 16.86 -35.55 -10.00
C GLY A 1045 16.03 -36.68 -10.60
N ALA A 1046 15.92 -36.73 -11.93
CA ALA A 1046 15.08 -37.69 -12.66
C ALA A 1046 15.36 -39.18 -12.32
N TRP A 1047 16.57 -39.52 -11.88
CA TRP A 1047 16.96 -40.88 -11.51
C TRP A 1047 16.12 -41.49 -10.38
N ILE A 1048 15.51 -40.67 -9.50
CA ILE A 1048 14.69 -41.19 -8.40
C ILE A 1048 13.34 -41.73 -8.88
N ARG A 1049 12.90 -41.33 -10.07
CA ARG A 1049 11.55 -41.63 -10.57
C ARG A 1049 11.34 -43.14 -10.84
N PRO A 1050 12.26 -43.87 -11.50
CA PRO A 1050 12.21 -45.33 -11.56
C PRO A 1050 12.13 -45.99 -10.18
N ALA A 1051 12.89 -45.49 -9.19
CA ALA A 1051 12.86 -46.00 -7.82
C ALA A 1051 11.49 -45.78 -7.15
N LEU A 1052 10.87 -44.60 -7.34
CA LEU A 1052 9.50 -44.33 -6.88
C LEU A 1052 8.48 -45.25 -7.57
N LYS A 1053 8.60 -45.50 -8.88
CA LYS A 1053 7.70 -46.44 -9.59
C LYS A 1053 7.81 -47.86 -9.05
N LEU A 1054 9.03 -48.33 -8.78
CA LEU A 1054 9.26 -49.64 -8.16
C LEU A 1054 8.67 -49.69 -6.76
N LEU A 1055 8.93 -48.67 -5.93
CA LEU A 1055 8.41 -48.56 -4.58
C LEU A 1055 6.87 -48.56 -4.58
N ALA A 1056 6.22 -47.80 -5.47
CA ALA A 1056 4.77 -47.77 -5.59
C ALA A 1056 4.15 -49.15 -5.90
N ARG A 1057 4.85 -50.01 -6.65
CA ARG A 1057 4.41 -51.39 -6.94
C ARG A 1057 4.59 -52.33 -5.75
N MET A 1058 5.49 -52.01 -4.82
CA MET A 1058 5.74 -52.78 -3.60
C MET A 1058 4.73 -52.52 -2.47
N LYS A 1059 3.59 -51.88 -2.75
CA LYS A 1059 2.53 -51.62 -1.75
C LYS A 1059 2.04 -52.86 -0.98
N GLY A 1060 2.17 -54.06 -1.57
CA GLY A 1060 1.84 -55.33 -0.90
C GLY A 1060 2.77 -55.68 0.27
N VAL A 1061 3.97 -55.09 0.32
CA VAL A 1061 4.92 -55.24 1.44
C VAL A 1061 4.50 -54.38 2.64
N ARG A 1062 3.71 -53.31 2.44
CA ARG A 1062 3.26 -52.39 3.48
C ARG A 1062 2.65 -53.15 4.66
N GLY A 1063 3.18 -52.91 5.86
CA GLY A 1063 2.68 -53.53 7.09
C GLY A 1063 3.07 -55.00 7.30
N THR A 1064 3.82 -55.61 6.38
CA THR A 1064 4.40 -56.95 6.57
C THR A 1064 5.72 -56.87 7.35
N THR A 1065 6.26 -58.01 7.78
CA THR A 1065 7.59 -58.09 8.41
C THR A 1065 8.73 -57.63 7.50
N PHE A 1066 8.51 -57.59 6.18
CA PHE A 1066 9.48 -57.11 5.19
C PHE A 1066 9.37 -55.60 4.91
N ASP A 1067 8.46 -54.89 5.57
CA ASP A 1067 8.35 -53.43 5.48
C ASP A 1067 9.43 -52.75 6.32
N ILE A 1068 10.55 -52.41 5.68
CA ILE A 1068 11.67 -51.72 6.32
C ILE A 1068 11.29 -50.35 6.90
N PHE A 1069 10.25 -49.70 6.36
CA PHE A 1069 9.80 -48.39 6.84
C PHE A 1069 8.92 -48.51 8.08
N ALA A 1070 8.26 -49.66 8.30
CA ALA A 1070 7.34 -49.91 9.41
C ALA A 1070 7.93 -49.68 10.80
N HIS A 1071 9.26 -49.69 10.93
CA HIS A 1071 9.97 -49.44 12.19
C HIS A 1071 10.26 -47.96 12.46
N SER A 1072 10.08 -47.08 11.48
CA SER A 1072 10.28 -45.63 11.64
C SER A 1072 9.29 -45.00 12.62
N ALA A 1073 9.67 -43.87 13.21
CA ALA A 1073 8.82 -43.13 14.13
C ALA A 1073 7.51 -42.67 13.46
N ASP A 1074 7.57 -42.30 12.17
CA ASP A 1074 6.39 -41.90 11.39
C ASP A 1074 5.40 -43.05 11.22
N ARG A 1075 5.85 -44.25 10.82
CA ARG A 1075 4.96 -45.41 10.66
C ARG A 1075 4.38 -45.90 12.00
N LYS A 1076 5.12 -45.78 13.10
CA LYS A 1076 4.60 -46.07 14.45
C LYS A 1076 3.48 -45.11 14.83
N LEU A 1077 3.67 -43.81 14.57
CA LEU A 1077 2.64 -42.80 14.81
C LEU A 1077 1.40 -43.04 13.94
N ASP A 1078 1.56 -43.42 12.67
CA ASP A 1078 0.43 -43.71 11.77
C ASP A 1078 -0.48 -44.82 12.27
N ARG A 1079 0.08 -45.93 12.76
CA ARG A 1079 -0.70 -47.01 13.38
C ARG A 1079 -1.40 -46.52 14.65
N LYS A 1080 -0.66 -45.82 15.52
CA LYS A 1080 -1.21 -45.24 16.76
C LYS A 1080 -2.38 -44.29 16.47
N LEU A 1081 -2.29 -43.46 15.43
CA LEU A 1081 -3.34 -42.50 15.07
C LEU A 1081 -4.58 -43.18 14.51
N LEU A 1082 -4.44 -44.26 13.74
CA LEU A 1082 -5.58 -45.04 13.28
C LEU A 1082 -6.30 -45.70 14.46
N ASP A 1083 -5.56 -46.36 15.36
CA ASP A 1083 -6.12 -47.00 16.54
C ASP A 1083 -6.78 -45.97 17.48
N TRP A 1084 -6.11 -44.82 17.68
CA TRP A 1084 -6.63 -43.68 18.44
C TRP A 1084 -7.94 -43.16 17.84
N PHE A 1085 -7.99 -42.90 16.53
CA PHE A 1085 -9.21 -42.37 15.93
C PHE A 1085 -10.35 -43.41 15.91
N GLU A 1086 -10.04 -44.70 15.76
CA GLU A 1086 -11.03 -45.77 15.95
C GLU A 1086 -11.59 -45.76 17.39
N SER A 1087 -10.76 -45.47 18.40
CA SER A 1087 -11.23 -45.29 19.78
C SER A 1087 -12.10 -44.04 19.97
N VAL A 1088 -11.81 -42.94 19.27
CA VAL A 1088 -12.65 -41.72 19.25
C VAL A 1088 -14.01 -42.04 18.62
N LEU A 1089 -14.04 -42.78 17.51
CA LEU A 1089 -15.30 -43.24 16.90
C LEU A 1089 -16.11 -44.09 17.89
N CYS A 1090 -15.48 -45.04 18.59
CA CYS A 1090 -16.14 -45.85 19.59
C CYS A 1090 -16.67 -45.03 20.77
N HIS A 1091 -15.94 -44.02 21.21
CA HIS A 1091 -16.41 -43.12 22.27
C HIS A 1091 -17.65 -42.33 21.82
N VAL A 1092 -17.60 -41.73 20.63
CA VAL A 1092 -18.76 -41.01 20.06
C VAL A 1092 -19.96 -41.95 19.91
N GLU A 1093 -19.77 -43.20 19.47
CA GLU A 1093 -20.86 -44.20 19.44
C GLU A 1093 -21.52 -44.42 20.80
N THR A 1094 -20.79 -44.28 21.91
CA THR A 1094 -21.31 -44.47 23.27
C THR A 1094 -21.84 -43.21 23.94
N THR A 1095 -21.35 -42.03 23.56
CA THR A 1095 -21.68 -40.75 24.20
C THR A 1095 -22.47 -39.81 23.31
N PHE A 1096 -22.91 -40.27 22.13
CA PHE A 1096 -23.66 -39.45 21.19
C PHE A 1096 -25.00 -39.03 21.79
N ASP A 1097 -25.23 -37.72 21.83
CA ASP A 1097 -26.48 -37.10 22.19
C ASP A 1097 -27.13 -36.52 20.92
N PRO A 1098 -28.30 -37.04 20.49
CA PRO A 1098 -28.99 -36.56 19.29
C PRO A 1098 -29.44 -35.09 19.42
N ASP A 1099 -29.70 -34.63 20.66
CA ASP A 1099 -30.13 -33.25 20.94
C ASP A 1099 -28.93 -32.29 21.11
N ASN A 1100 -27.70 -32.82 21.21
CA ASN A 1100 -26.46 -32.06 21.38
C ASN A 1100 -25.27 -32.68 20.63
N GLN A 1101 -25.29 -32.60 19.30
CA GLN A 1101 -24.25 -33.13 18.41
C GLN A 1101 -22.92 -32.33 18.33
N PRO A 1102 -22.82 -31.01 18.61
CA PRO A 1102 -21.57 -30.25 18.46
C PRO A 1102 -20.33 -30.81 19.17
N PRO A 1103 -20.41 -31.37 20.41
CA PRO A 1103 -19.28 -32.02 21.05
C PRO A 1103 -18.75 -33.23 20.26
N SER A 1104 -19.65 -34.07 19.75
CA SER A 1104 -19.31 -35.22 18.91
C SER A 1104 -18.64 -34.78 17.60
N LEU A 1105 -19.18 -33.74 16.96
CA LEU A 1105 -18.59 -33.17 15.75
C LEU A 1105 -17.19 -32.60 16.01
N ALA A 1106 -16.97 -31.92 17.15
CA ALA A 1106 -15.68 -31.37 17.52
C ALA A 1106 -14.61 -32.47 17.69
N LEU A 1107 -14.96 -33.58 18.36
CA LEU A 1107 -14.07 -34.73 18.53
C LEU A 1107 -13.67 -35.36 17.19
N LEU A 1108 -14.62 -35.54 16.27
CA LEU A 1108 -14.36 -36.13 14.96
C LEU A 1108 -13.56 -35.20 14.05
N THR A 1109 -13.85 -33.89 14.10
CA THR A 1109 -13.18 -32.89 13.26
C THR A 1109 -11.73 -32.64 13.72
N ALA A 1110 -11.40 -32.90 14.99
CA ALA A 1110 -10.03 -32.80 15.50
C ALA A 1110 -9.01 -33.64 14.71
N ALA A 1111 -9.42 -34.77 14.13
CA ALA A 1111 -8.58 -35.56 13.22
C ALA A 1111 -8.06 -34.75 12.03
N GLN A 1112 -8.83 -33.76 11.58
CA GLN A 1112 -8.44 -32.89 10.47
C GLN A 1112 -7.30 -31.94 10.85
N GLU A 1113 -7.02 -31.73 12.14
CA GLU A 1113 -5.91 -30.87 12.59
C GLU A 1113 -4.54 -31.58 12.55
N ILE A 1114 -4.52 -32.91 12.50
CA ILE A 1114 -3.30 -33.71 12.38
C ILE A 1114 -2.87 -33.78 10.91
N ARG A 1115 -2.12 -32.74 10.48
CA ARG A 1115 -1.61 -32.57 9.10
C ARG A 1115 -0.09 -32.45 9.08
N GLY A 1116 0.50 -32.82 7.95
CA GLY A 1116 1.92 -32.59 7.65
C GLY A 1116 2.73 -33.86 7.62
N TYR A 1117 4.04 -33.74 7.77
CA TYR A 1117 4.99 -34.84 7.68
C TYR A 1117 6.06 -34.73 8.76
N GLY A 1118 6.63 -35.87 9.17
CA GLY A 1118 7.71 -35.95 10.15
C GLY A 1118 7.47 -35.05 11.37
N PRO A 1119 8.43 -34.19 11.78
CA PRO A 1119 8.30 -33.36 12.98
C PRO A 1119 7.04 -32.49 13.02
N VAL A 1120 6.57 -31.98 11.87
CA VAL A 1120 5.35 -31.15 11.79
C VAL A 1120 4.12 -31.95 12.19
N ARG A 1121 4.04 -33.21 11.72
CA ARG A 1121 2.90 -34.09 12.03
C ARG A 1121 2.95 -34.63 13.46
N HIS A 1122 4.14 -34.95 13.96
CA HIS A 1122 4.31 -35.41 15.35
C HIS A 1122 3.85 -34.34 16.33
N ALA A 1123 4.32 -33.10 16.17
CA ALA A 1123 3.90 -31.98 17.02
C ALA A 1123 2.37 -31.73 16.94
N ALA A 1124 1.79 -31.82 15.74
CA ALA A 1124 0.34 -31.70 15.58
C ALA A 1124 -0.42 -32.85 16.26
N ALA A 1125 0.07 -34.09 16.14
CA ALA A 1125 -0.55 -35.26 16.76
C ALA A 1125 -0.50 -35.18 18.28
N ASP A 1126 0.66 -34.87 18.88
CA ASP A 1126 0.82 -34.79 20.33
C ASP A 1126 -0.13 -33.74 20.93
N LYS A 1127 -0.24 -32.58 20.28
CA LYS A 1127 -1.17 -31.51 20.69
C LYS A 1127 -2.64 -31.96 20.60
N VAL A 1128 -3.06 -32.44 19.44
CA VAL A 1128 -4.47 -32.76 19.17
C VAL A 1128 -4.95 -33.96 20.00
N ILE A 1129 -4.11 -34.98 20.18
CA ILE A 1129 -4.45 -36.14 21.02
C ILE A 1129 -4.72 -35.67 22.46
N ALA A 1130 -3.84 -34.85 23.03
CA ALA A 1130 -4.01 -34.33 24.39
C ALA A 1130 -5.28 -33.45 24.53
N GLU A 1131 -5.57 -32.61 23.54
CA GLU A 1131 -6.80 -31.79 23.51
C GLU A 1131 -8.06 -32.67 23.45
N VAL A 1132 -8.08 -33.69 22.59
CA VAL A 1132 -9.21 -34.62 22.44
C VAL A 1132 -9.39 -35.49 23.69
N GLU A 1133 -8.33 -36.01 24.29
CA GLU A 1133 -8.40 -36.77 25.54
C GLU A 1133 -8.98 -35.93 26.68
N THR A 1134 -8.62 -34.64 26.73
CA THR A 1134 -9.20 -33.69 27.70
C THR A 1134 -10.69 -33.47 27.44
N LEU A 1135 -11.12 -33.36 26.17
CA LEU A 1135 -12.53 -33.21 25.81
C LEU A 1135 -13.34 -34.47 26.12
N MET A 1136 -12.81 -35.65 25.81
CA MET A 1136 -13.44 -36.94 26.13
C MET A 1136 -13.57 -37.16 27.63
N ALA A 1137 -12.61 -36.66 28.43
CA ALA A 1137 -12.69 -36.73 29.89
C ALA A 1137 -13.73 -35.79 30.49
N LYS A 1138 -14.03 -34.65 29.85
CA LYS A 1138 -15.08 -33.70 30.27
C LYS A 1138 -16.49 -34.12 29.86
N ALA A 1139 -16.62 -35.02 28.89
CA ALA A 1139 -17.88 -35.57 28.40
C ALA A 1139 -18.35 -36.81 29.18
N LYS A 1140 -17.55 -37.29 30.14
CA LYS A 1140 -17.96 -38.24 31.18
C LYS A 1140 -18.53 -37.49 32.37
#